data_AF-Q2H9F1-F1
#
_entry.id   AF-Q2H9F1-F1
#
_cell.length_a   1.000
_cell.length_b   1.000
_cell.length_c   1.000
_cell.angle_alpha   90.00
_cell.angle_beta   90.00
_cell.angle_gamma   90.00
#
_symmetry.space_group_name_H-M   'P 1'
#
loop_
_entity.id
_entity.type
_entity.pdbx_description
1 polymer ?
#
loop_
_entity_poly.entity_id
_entity_poly.type
_entity_poly.pdbx_seq_one_letter_code
_entity_poly.pdbx_strand_id
1 'polypeptide(L)'
;MATHPAPLAKLALLGTTALSSPAAAGHLACNPAIDLTATVGEAGAALLVWRAGDQGLVSKCVERGRTVDALAWKADASLESVFRPFKTEEADDVHVMVVGTTDGGIHLSINDSFVIGTAKHSPRGGDEIFHLCGHSSRPEVSTHMLLLRPETGDGTALYLVPMNLAFLDSSPANLSLLASKTTTLQNLLRYLKSTQSHMVSDWQSTRELPRRFMAGVQDDLKKMPNGDMTVVQALYHTVVTGHVYEPVKEWLVDTLGERGHKRWEKAVVSGLTSLRGLVHGNFVPALERCGAILSRLLGIARFHGTGKGIGFDEAQIAKLMEIVSCLMMVAHRILTVVMDELEYFNAFSIWLRLEIDKQGSSSITEELSEKEATMDSPRVLSYIQHYLASSPLSVYFDEVAKEDYTKDQEMIAPGVSLVDLLDKQLREQARGRPYMKVFPRIDFLLNYLVTSANAVFDGIANAEKRGVKFGQGTEISIGRKLWKHDLWMGRPHKNLSAPTFTAMVPEDDKSQSWFDMPLRMTLSANVSFSLHYSYRRPACRKRQHPDFNKSFQKGKAEPSSKVAGRVNNNLEEPRSVLLRITYQSPQMLYQGYTKGQTPPVLAFDGTESDGLGSCIAPSNMSGFTPVQMVVQRPSKLRGEIPARVCLLGRDKALYKTYIFPNDLDDGNEQP
;
A
#
# COMPACT_ATOMS: atom_id res chain seq x y z
N MET A 1 14.11 62.93 -15.10
CA MET A 1 14.60 61.59 -15.49
C MET A 1 13.69 60.56 -14.85
N ALA A 2 12.83 59.93 -15.65
CA ALA A 2 11.98 58.86 -15.17
C ALA A 2 12.87 57.63 -14.92
N THR A 3 13.02 57.24 -13.65
CA THR A 3 13.63 55.97 -13.28
C THR A 3 12.75 54.85 -13.82
N HIS A 4 13.18 54.20 -14.90
CA HIS A 4 12.57 52.96 -15.35
C HIS A 4 12.64 51.93 -14.20
N PRO A 5 11.53 51.23 -13.88
CA PRO A 5 11.58 50.17 -12.89
C PRO A 5 12.54 49.08 -13.37
N ALA A 6 13.37 48.55 -12.46
CA ALA A 6 14.25 47.44 -12.77
C ALA A 6 13.45 46.25 -13.35
N PRO A 7 13.95 45.56 -14.39
CA PRO A 7 13.23 44.45 -15.00
C PRO A 7 13.05 43.32 -13.99
N LEU A 8 11.80 42.84 -13.86
CA LEU A 8 11.46 41.68 -13.02
C LEU A 8 12.24 40.44 -13.46
N ALA A 9 12.80 39.69 -12.51
CA ALA A 9 13.43 38.39 -12.77
C ALA A 9 12.44 37.45 -13.46
N LYS A 10 12.88 36.70 -14.48
CA LYS A 10 12.01 35.81 -15.27
C LYS A 10 12.29 34.33 -15.00
N LEU A 11 11.25 33.52 -14.78
CA LEU A 11 11.39 32.05 -14.70
C LEU A 11 11.42 31.44 -16.11
N ALA A 12 12.36 30.53 -16.37
CA ALA A 12 12.43 29.78 -17.63
C ALA A 12 11.38 28.67 -17.67
N LEU A 13 10.63 28.55 -18.77
CA LEU A 13 9.66 27.48 -18.98
C LEU A 13 10.40 26.17 -19.28
N LEU A 14 10.20 25.15 -18.45
CA LEU A 14 10.71 23.80 -18.66
C LEU A 14 9.81 22.99 -19.61
N GLY A 15 8.48 23.14 -19.48
CA GLY A 15 7.54 22.40 -20.31
C GLY A 15 6.08 22.80 -20.11
N THR A 16 5.24 22.46 -21.08
CA THR A 16 3.79 22.58 -21.02
C THR A 16 3.15 21.21 -21.27
N THR A 17 2.11 20.88 -20.52
CA THR A 17 1.36 19.63 -20.65
C THR A 17 -0.13 19.97 -20.75
N ALA A 18 -0.77 19.50 -21.82
CA ALA A 18 -2.22 19.52 -21.96
C ALA A 18 -2.79 18.19 -21.46
N LEU A 19 -3.63 18.25 -20.44
CA LEU A 19 -4.31 17.11 -19.84
C LEU A 19 -5.56 16.78 -20.67
N SER A 20 -5.89 15.51 -20.80
CA SER A 20 -7.09 15.06 -21.51
C SER A 20 -8.40 15.42 -20.80
N SER A 21 -8.33 15.74 -19.50
CA SER A 21 -9.49 16.11 -18.69
C SER A 21 -9.08 17.07 -17.57
N PRO A 22 -9.99 17.96 -17.11
CA PRO A 22 -9.74 18.85 -15.98
C PRO A 22 -9.36 18.09 -14.70
N ALA A 23 -8.20 18.40 -14.11
CA ALA A 23 -7.76 17.77 -12.86
C ALA A 23 -8.44 18.39 -11.62
N ALA A 24 -9.01 17.55 -10.75
CA ALA A 24 -9.49 17.97 -9.44
C ALA A 24 -8.34 18.09 -8.42
N ALA A 25 -8.54 18.89 -7.36
CA ALA A 25 -7.57 18.98 -6.27
C ALA A 25 -7.49 17.60 -5.58
N GLY A 26 -6.29 16.99 -5.54
CA GLY A 26 -6.06 15.60 -5.06
C GLY A 26 -5.84 14.57 -6.17
N HIS A 27 -6.27 14.86 -7.40
CA HIS A 27 -6.11 14.02 -8.59
C HIS A 27 -4.98 14.50 -9.50
N LEU A 28 -3.99 15.18 -8.93
CA LEU A 28 -2.80 15.67 -9.62
C LEU A 28 -1.59 15.44 -8.72
N ALA A 29 -0.62 14.65 -9.18
CA ALA A 29 0.61 14.38 -8.45
C ALA A 29 1.82 14.48 -9.37
N CYS A 30 2.82 15.25 -8.95
CA CYS A 30 4.04 15.47 -9.71
C CYS A 30 5.13 14.53 -9.18
N ASN A 31 5.79 13.79 -10.05
CA ASN A 31 6.84 12.87 -9.65
C ASN A 31 8.04 13.69 -9.11
N PRO A 32 8.60 13.33 -7.94
CA PRO A 32 9.69 14.09 -7.33
C PRO A 32 11.07 13.77 -7.93
N ALA A 33 11.21 12.66 -8.66
CA ALA A 33 12.49 12.13 -9.13
C ALA A 33 12.68 12.21 -10.64
N ILE A 34 11.61 12.35 -11.42
CA ILE A 34 11.62 12.49 -12.88
C ILE A 34 10.49 13.42 -13.31
N ASP A 35 10.58 14.03 -14.49
CA ASP A 35 9.59 14.98 -14.99
C ASP A 35 8.32 14.28 -15.53
N LEU A 36 7.62 13.61 -14.62
CA LEU A 36 6.33 12.98 -14.84
C LEU A 36 5.25 13.61 -13.96
N THR A 37 4.04 13.68 -14.48
CA THR A 37 2.85 14.12 -13.74
C THR A 37 1.78 13.04 -13.87
N ALA A 38 1.09 12.70 -12.79
CA ALA A 38 -0.03 11.78 -12.79
C ALA A 38 -1.35 12.53 -12.59
N THR A 39 -2.38 12.16 -13.33
CA THR A 39 -3.75 12.64 -13.14
C THR A 39 -4.77 11.50 -13.16
N VAL A 40 -5.98 11.79 -12.70
CA VAL A 40 -7.12 10.88 -12.82
C VAL A 40 -8.00 11.31 -13.99
N GLY A 41 -8.35 10.37 -14.86
CA GLY A 41 -9.22 10.57 -16.01
C GLY A 41 -10.70 10.66 -15.64
N GLU A 42 -11.54 10.92 -16.65
CA GLU A 42 -12.99 11.05 -16.47
C GLU A 42 -13.61 9.79 -15.82
N ALA A 43 -14.58 10.00 -14.94
CA ALA A 43 -15.21 8.99 -14.08
C ALA A 43 -14.34 8.40 -12.94
N GLY A 44 -13.12 8.91 -12.70
CA GLY A 44 -12.33 8.53 -11.52
C GLY A 44 -11.66 7.16 -11.58
N ALA A 45 -11.88 6.39 -12.66
CA ALA A 45 -11.46 5.00 -12.80
C ALA A 45 -10.16 4.81 -13.61
N ALA A 46 -9.58 5.90 -14.13
CA ALA A 46 -8.40 5.86 -14.98
C ALA A 46 -7.25 6.67 -14.38
N LEU A 47 -6.08 6.05 -14.19
CA LEU A 47 -4.82 6.72 -13.86
C LEU A 47 -4.09 7.07 -15.16
N LEU A 48 -3.69 8.33 -15.32
CA LEU A 48 -3.01 8.86 -16.49
C LEU A 48 -1.65 9.41 -16.07
N VAL A 49 -0.57 9.03 -16.75
CA VAL A 49 0.79 9.51 -16.49
C VAL A 49 1.29 10.26 -17.72
N TRP A 50 1.76 11.48 -17.50
CA TRP A 50 2.18 12.45 -18.51
C TRP A 50 3.65 12.78 -18.34
N ARG A 51 4.33 13.12 -19.42
CA ARG A 51 5.67 13.74 -19.40
C ARG A 51 5.57 15.16 -19.93
N ALA A 52 6.36 16.08 -19.38
CA ALA A 52 6.38 17.45 -19.88
C ALA A 52 6.97 17.53 -21.30
N GLY A 53 6.48 18.46 -22.12
CA GLY A 53 6.91 18.66 -23.51
C GLY A 53 6.17 17.76 -24.51
N ASP A 54 6.77 17.52 -25.68
CA ASP A 54 6.11 16.93 -26.85
C ASP A 54 5.80 15.42 -26.73
N GLN A 55 6.22 14.77 -25.65
CA GLN A 55 6.04 13.32 -25.47
C GLN A 55 4.63 12.90 -24.97
N GLY A 56 3.82 13.84 -24.48
CA GLY A 56 2.40 13.62 -24.18
C GLY A 56 2.10 12.56 -23.09
N LEU A 57 0.97 11.85 -23.24
CA LEU A 57 0.53 10.78 -22.34
C LEU A 57 1.44 9.55 -22.47
N VAL A 58 2.09 9.18 -21.36
CA VAL A 58 3.08 8.08 -21.29
C VAL A 58 2.44 6.76 -20.88
N SER A 59 1.43 6.80 -20.01
CA SER A 59 0.76 5.58 -19.52
C SER A 59 -0.68 5.86 -19.12
N LYS A 60 -1.55 4.87 -19.34
CA LYS A 60 -2.96 4.87 -18.93
C LYS A 60 -3.29 3.52 -18.31
N CYS A 61 -3.75 3.52 -17.06
CA CYS A 61 -4.25 2.34 -16.35
C CYS A 61 -5.73 2.55 -16.00
N VAL A 62 -6.57 1.52 -16.17
CA VAL A 62 -8.01 1.60 -15.90
C VAL A 62 -8.44 0.39 -15.08
N GLU A 63 -9.08 0.62 -13.94
CA GLU A 63 -9.70 -0.43 -13.13
C GLU A 63 -11.22 -0.21 -13.07
N ARG A 64 -12.01 -1.22 -13.47
CA ARG A 64 -13.47 -1.14 -13.46
C ARG A 64 -14.00 -1.34 -12.03
N GLY A 65 -14.92 -0.48 -11.61
CA GLY A 65 -15.60 -0.59 -10.30
C GLY A 65 -14.83 -0.02 -9.11
N ARG A 66 -13.72 0.69 -9.35
CA ARG A 66 -12.94 1.40 -8.33
C ARG A 66 -12.69 2.84 -8.75
N THR A 67 -12.70 3.75 -7.79
CA THR A 67 -12.39 5.17 -7.99
C THR A 67 -11.07 5.52 -7.30
N VAL A 68 -10.28 6.36 -7.94
CA VAL A 68 -9.03 6.88 -7.37
C VAL A 68 -9.37 8.09 -6.51
N ASP A 69 -9.12 7.98 -5.20
CA ASP A 69 -9.40 9.06 -4.25
C ASP A 69 -8.25 10.10 -4.16
N ALA A 70 -7.01 9.65 -4.34
CA ALA A 70 -5.82 10.49 -4.32
C ALA A 70 -4.65 9.87 -5.10
N LEU A 71 -3.71 10.72 -5.52
CA LEU A 71 -2.49 10.29 -6.19
C LEU A 71 -1.24 10.69 -5.39
N ALA A 72 -0.30 9.75 -5.26
CA ALA A 72 1.03 10.01 -4.72
C ALA A 72 2.06 9.19 -5.49
N TRP A 73 3.26 9.73 -5.65
CA TRP A 73 4.37 9.04 -6.30
C TRP A 73 5.28 8.41 -5.25
N LYS A 74 5.52 7.09 -5.40
CA LYS A 74 6.60 6.38 -4.71
C LYS A 74 7.79 6.21 -5.65
N ALA A 75 9.01 6.30 -5.11
CA ALA A 75 10.23 6.24 -5.92
C ALA A 75 10.56 4.82 -6.44
N ASP A 76 9.94 3.76 -5.91
CA ASP A 76 10.26 2.36 -6.22
C ASP A 76 9.03 1.47 -6.51
N ALA A 77 8.85 1.05 -7.76
CA ALA A 77 7.66 0.37 -8.26
C ALA A 77 7.89 -1.09 -8.73
N SER A 78 8.73 -1.89 -8.05
CA SER A 78 8.88 -3.33 -8.37
C SER A 78 8.20 -4.22 -7.34
N LEU A 79 7.78 -5.44 -7.69
CA LEU A 79 7.28 -6.42 -6.71
C LEU A 79 8.38 -6.84 -5.72
N GLU A 80 9.65 -6.71 -6.13
CA GLU A 80 10.81 -6.78 -5.23
C GLU A 80 10.87 -5.62 -4.23
N SER A 81 10.31 -4.43 -4.54
CA SER A 81 10.24 -3.31 -3.60
C SER A 81 9.29 -3.59 -2.42
N VAL A 82 8.31 -4.50 -2.61
CA VAL A 82 7.43 -4.99 -1.53
C VAL A 82 8.21 -5.85 -0.51
N PHE A 83 9.29 -6.50 -0.95
CA PHE A 83 10.15 -7.37 -0.14
C PHE A 83 11.57 -6.79 0.04
N ARG A 84 11.74 -5.47 -0.09
CA ARG A 84 13.05 -4.84 -0.04
C ARG A 84 13.72 -5.12 1.32
N PRO A 85 14.97 -5.60 1.33
CA PRO A 85 15.69 -5.77 2.59
C PRO A 85 15.88 -4.40 3.25
N PHE A 86 15.66 -4.36 4.56
CA PHE A 86 15.94 -3.18 5.38
C PHE A 86 17.41 -2.81 5.27
N LYS A 87 17.70 -1.57 4.89
CA LYS A 87 19.06 -1.04 4.86
C LYS A 87 19.35 -0.36 6.19
N THR A 88 20.53 -0.63 6.76
CA THR A 88 20.97 0.01 8.01
C THR A 88 21.08 1.54 7.87
N GLU A 89 21.32 2.03 6.66
CA GLU A 89 21.37 3.46 6.34
C GLU A 89 20.01 4.16 6.50
N GLU A 90 18.90 3.42 6.38
CA GLU A 90 17.52 3.93 6.51
C GLU A 90 17.01 3.78 7.96
N ALA A 91 17.88 3.37 8.90
CA ALA A 91 17.46 3.02 10.24
C ALA A 91 17.00 4.21 11.09
N ASP A 92 17.46 5.42 10.75
CA ASP A 92 17.11 6.64 11.47
C ASP A 92 16.00 7.46 10.75
N ASP A 93 15.58 7.01 9.56
CA ASP A 93 14.53 7.67 8.77
C ASP A 93 13.16 7.01 9.03
N VAL A 94 12.28 7.75 9.71
CA VAL A 94 10.89 7.35 9.92
C VAL A 94 9.96 8.26 9.13
N HIS A 95 9.20 7.70 8.20
CA HIS A 95 8.18 8.44 7.46
C HIS A 95 6.80 8.20 8.06
N VAL A 96 6.13 9.27 8.46
CA VAL A 96 4.77 9.23 8.99
C VAL A 96 3.80 9.87 8.01
N MET A 97 2.80 9.10 7.59
CA MET A 97 1.67 9.59 6.80
C MET A 97 0.54 9.99 7.74
N VAL A 98 -0.02 11.18 7.52
CA VAL A 98 -1.16 11.73 8.27
C VAL A 98 -2.31 11.96 7.29
N VAL A 99 -3.47 11.36 7.54
CA VAL A 99 -4.64 11.44 6.66
C VAL A 99 -5.85 11.90 7.46
N GLY A 100 -6.60 12.87 6.92
CA GLY A 100 -7.90 13.27 7.47
C GLY A 100 -9.01 12.47 6.83
N THR A 101 -9.92 11.93 7.64
CA THR A 101 -11.10 11.20 7.16
C THR A 101 -12.35 12.09 7.19
N THR A 102 -13.34 11.74 6.38
CA THR A 102 -14.60 12.48 6.27
C THR A 102 -15.43 12.45 7.55
N ASP A 103 -15.22 11.47 8.44
CA ASP A 103 -15.88 11.37 9.74
C ASP A 103 -15.11 12.10 10.87
N GLY A 104 -14.16 12.97 10.52
CA GLY A 104 -13.35 13.77 11.44
C GLY A 104 -12.21 13.02 12.13
N GLY A 105 -11.88 11.82 11.65
CA GLY A 105 -10.72 11.06 12.11
C GLY A 105 -9.41 11.57 11.52
N ILE A 106 -8.33 11.40 12.29
CA ILE A 106 -6.96 11.61 11.87
C ILE A 106 -6.28 10.24 11.89
N HIS A 107 -6.02 9.69 10.72
CA HIS A 107 -5.39 8.40 10.52
C HIS A 107 -3.87 8.53 10.38
N LEU A 108 -3.14 7.65 11.04
CA LEU A 108 -1.69 7.64 11.10
C LEU A 108 -1.13 6.28 10.66
N SER A 109 -0.12 6.32 9.81
CA SER A 109 0.66 5.14 9.41
C SER A 109 2.13 5.46 9.22
N ILE A 110 3.00 4.49 9.50
CA ILE A 110 4.45 4.57 9.32
C ILE A 110 4.84 3.85 8.02
N ASN A 111 5.73 4.47 7.25
CA ASN A 111 6.30 3.94 6.00
C ASN A 111 5.22 3.38 5.05
N ASP A 112 4.12 4.12 4.93
CA ASP A 112 2.94 3.87 4.07
C ASP A 112 2.20 2.54 4.30
N SER A 113 2.51 1.79 5.36
CA SER A 113 2.08 0.39 5.46
C SER A 113 1.74 -0.06 6.87
N PHE A 114 2.50 0.40 7.87
CA PHE A 114 2.23 0.04 9.25
C PHE A 114 1.23 1.04 9.86
N VAL A 115 -0.02 0.61 10.00
CA VAL A 115 -1.11 1.46 10.54
C VAL A 115 -0.96 1.59 12.06
N ILE A 116 -0.83 2.82 12.55
CA ILE A 116 -0.92 3.14 13.98
C ILE A 116 -2.38 3.25 14.42
N GLY A 117 -3.23 3.76 13.52
CA GLY A 117 -4.67 3.81 13.69
C GLY A 117 -5.24 5.21 13.50
N THR A 118 -6.52 5.35 13.83
CA THR A 118 -7.27 6.60 13.70
C THR A 118 -7.61 7.16 15.08
N ALA A 119 -7.43 8.48 15.24
CA ALA A 119 -7.82 9.23 16.42
C ALA A 119 -8.75 10.38 16.06
N LYS A 120 -9.78 10.61 16.86
CA LYS A 120 -10.63 11.81 16.78
C LYS A 120 -10.17 12.80 17.84
N HIS A 121 -10.10 14.08 17.49
CA HIS A 121 -9.71 15.13 18.43
C HIS A 121 -10.62 16.34 18.27
N SER A 122 -11.27 16.74 19.35
CA SER A 122 -12.07 17.97 19.43
C SER A 122 -11.29 19.04 20.22
N PRO A 123 -10.76 20.09 19.57
CA PRO A 123 -10.01 21.16 20.23
C PRO A 123 -10.81 21.92 21.29
N ARG A 124 -12.14 22.00 21.12
CA ARG A 124 -13.07 22.70 22.03
C ARG A 124 -13.61 21.79 23.14
N GLY A 125 -13.31 20.49 23.09
CA GLY A 125 -14.03 19.48 23.87
C GLY A 125 -15.44 19.25 23.32
N GLY A 126 -16.08 18.17 23.79
CA GLY A 126 -17.41 17.76 23.31
C GLY A 126 -17.36 16.90 22.04
N ASP A 127 -18.54 16.65 21.48
CA ASP A 127 -18.77 15.70 20.36
C ASP A 127 -18.83 16.40 18.97
N GLU A 128 -18.41 17.67 18.90
CA GLU A 128 -18.31 18.40 17.62
C GLU A 128 -17.24 17.76 16.73
N ILE A 129 -17.58 17.53 15.47
CA ILE A 129 -16.67 16.93 14.48
C ILE A 129 -15.77 18.01 13.89
N PHE A 130 -14.48 17.71 13.84
CA PHE A 130 -13.45 18.55 13.23
C PHE A 130 -12.77 17.84 12.07
N HIS A 131 -12.70 18.48 10.92
CA HIS A 131 -11.99 17.94 9.75
C HIS A 131 -10.57 18.49 9.68
N LEU A 132 -9.61 17.60 9.39
CA LEU A 132 -8.24 17.97 9.08
C LEU A 132 -8.20 18.69 7.73
N CYS A 133 -7.76 19.96 7.74
CA CYS A 133 -7.70 20.81 6.55
C CYS A 133 -6.29 21.33 6.26
N GLY A 134 -5.29 21.01 7.09
CA GLY A 134 -3.88 21.30 6.84
C GLY A 134 -2.97 20.54 7.81
N HIS A 135 -1.77 20.18 7.35
CA HIS A 135 -0.74 19.48 8.13
C HIS A 135 0.65 20.02 7.77
N SER A 136 1.52 20.14 8.76
CA SER A 136 2.93 20.46 8.54
C SER A 136 3.81 19.80 9.59
N SER A 137 5.00 19.34 9.18
CA SER A 137 5.98 18.71 10.07
C SER A 137 7.42 19.03 9.65
N ARG A 138 8.36 18.69 10.53
CA ARG A 138 9.81 18.86 10.35
C ARG A 138 10.54 17.57 10.74
N PRO A 139 11.56 17.13 9.98
CA PRO A 139 12.35 15.95 10.35
C PRO A 139 13.01 16.06 11.71
N GLU A 140 13.35 17.28 12.14
CA GLU A 140 14.10 17.54 13.36
C GLU A 140 13.24 17.58 14.64
N VAL A 141 11.90 17.46 14.53
CA VAL A 141 10.98 17.56 15.68
C VAL A 141 9.85 16.53 15.56
N SER A 142 9.58 15.79 16.64
CA SER A 142 8.51 14.77 16.73
C SER A 142 7.08 15.33 16.75
N THR A 143 6.94 16.65 16.92
CA THR A 143 5.65 17.34 16.91
C THR A 143 5.22 17.75 15.51
N HIS A 144 4.03 17.33 15.13
CA HIS A 144 3.35 17.71 13.91
C HIS A 144 2.34 18.82 14.21
N MET A 145 2.09 19.72 13.26
CA MET A 145 1.06 20.76 13.38
C MET A 145 -0.11 20.45 12.48
N LEU A 146 -1.29 20.46 13.07
CA LEU A 146 -2.57 20.20 12.43
C LEU A 146 -3.40 21.48 12.40
N LEU A 147 -4.11 21.66 11.31
CA LEU A 147 -5.12 22.70 11.15
C LEU A 147 -6.47 22.02 10.99
N LEU A 148 -7.34 22.22 11.97
CA LEU A 148 -8.66 21.60 12.05
C LEU A 148 -9.76 22.64 11.82
N ARG A 149 -10.85 22.23 11.18
CA ARG A 149 -12.03 23.06 10.94
C ARG A 149 -13.28 22.38 11.52
N PRO A 150 -14.11 23.09 12.29
CA PRO A 150 -15.39 22.54 12.75
C PRO A 150 -16.33 22.29 11.58
N GLU A 151 -17.06 21.18 11.61
CA GLU A 151 -18.07 20.84 10.58
C GLU A 151 -19.26 21.82 10.62
N THR A 152 -19.77 22.12 11.82
CA THR A 152 -20.94 22.97 12.04
C THR A 152 -20.63 24.47 12.17
N GLY A 153 -19.43 24.90 11.78
CA GLY A 153 -18.99 26.29 11.92
C GLY A 153 -19.43 27.21 10.77
N ASP A 154 -19.49 28.52 11.05
CA ASP A 154 -19.73 29.59 10.07
C ASP A 154 -18.54 29.83 9.09
N GLY A 155 -17.48 29.02 9.18
CA GLY A 155 -16.28 29.13 8.38
C GLY A 155 -15.34 30.26 8.78
N THR A 156 -15.54 30.89 9.95
CA THR A 156 -14.70 32.01 10.42
C THR A 156 -13.51 31.58 11.27
N ALA A 157 -13.56 30.36 11.82
CA ALA A 157 -12.57 29.85 12.77
C ALA A 157 -11.85 28.59 12.26
N LEU A 158 -10.54 28.56 12.47
CA LEU A 158 -9.69 27.38 12.33
C LEU A 158 -9.00 27.08 13.65
N TYR A 159 -8.60 25.83 13.85
CA TYR A 159 -7.96 25.37 15.08
C TYR A 159 -6.58 24.85 14.78
N LEU A 160 -5.58 25.48 15.36
CA LEU A 160 -4.21 25.01 15.26
C LEU A 160 -3.89 24.10 16.44
N VAL A 161 -3.56 22.84 16.16
CA VAL A 161 -3.37 21.79 17.15
C VAL A 161 -2.01 21.11 16.93
N PRO A 162 -1.10 21.10 17.92
CA PRO A 162 0.09 20.28 17.89
C PRO A 162 -0.29 18.84 18.21
N MET A 163 0.24 17.93 17.42
CA MET A 163 0.16 16.50 17.63
C MET A 163 1.59 16.01 17.87
N ASN A 164 1.92 15.72 19.12
CA ASN A 164 3.21 15.14 19.47
C ASN A 164 3.19 13.63 19.24
N LEU A 165 4.13 13.14 18.44
CA LEU A 165 4.34 11.72 18.20
C LEU A 165 5.48 11.24 19.12
N ALA A 166 5.19 11.10 20.40
CA ALA A 166 6.21 10.84 21.43
C ALA A 166 7.00 9.55 21.17
N PHE A 167 6.39 8.59 20.46
CA PHE A 167 7.06 7.36 20.06
C PHE A 167 8.26 7.58 19.13
N LEU A 168 8.36 8.70 18.42
CA LEU A 168 9.54 8.98 17.59
C LEU A 168 10.79 9.22 18.45
N ASP A 169 10.62 9.81 19.64
CA ASP A 169 11.73 10.12 20.55
C ASP A 169 11.94 9.03 21.60
N SER A 170 10.88 8.31 21.98
CA SER A 170 10.88 7.40 23.12
C SER A 170 10.57 5.94 22.78
N SER A 171 10.51 5.55 21.50
CA SER A 171 10.29 4.14 21.17
C SER A 171 11.47 3.31 21.68
N PRO A 172 11.22 2.24 22.45
CA PRO A 172 12.28 1.41 22.99
C PRO A 172 13.03 0.67 21.89
N ALA A 173 12.36 0.32 20.79
CA ALA A 173 12.93 -0.38 19.65
C ALA A 173 13.17 0.58 18.49
N ASN A 174 14.10 0.24 17.60
CA ASN A 174 14.25 0.97 16.35
C ASN A 174 12.94 0.83 15.53
N LEU A 175 12.20 1.95 15.45
CA LEU A 175 10.85 1.99 14.89
C LEU A 175 10.83 1.76 13.38
N SER A 176 11.83 2.23 12.65
CA SER A 176 11.94 2.00 11.20
C SER A 176 12.17 0.51 10.92
N LEU A 177 13.01 -0.15 11.71
CA LEU A 177 13.23 -1.59 11.66
C LEU A 177 11.95 -2.35 12.01
N LEU A 178 11.28 -1.99 13.11
CA LEU A 178 10.04 -2.64 13.53
C LEU A 178 8.97 -2.53 12.44
N ALA A 179 8.69 -1.31 11.97
CA ALA A 179 7.73 -1.03 10.90
C ALA A 179 8.09 -1.78 9.62
N SER A 180 9.36 -1.78 9.21
CA SER A 180 9.83 -2.52 8.04
C SER A 180 9.53 -4.02 8.18
N LYS A 181 9.90 -4.64 9.31
CA LYS A 181 9.70 -6.08 9.53
C LYS A 181 8.22 -6.45 9.63
N THR A 182 7.41 -5.67 10.32
CA THR A 182 5.95 -5.93 10.41
C THR A 182 5.29 -5.77 9.06
N THR A 183 5.64 -4.76 8.27
CA THR A 183 5.12 -4.56 6.91
C THR A 183 5.51 -5.71 5.99
N THR A 184 6.78 -6.12 5.99
CA THR A 184 7.21 -7.27 5.18
C THR A 184 6.47 -8.53 5.58
N LEU A 185 6.24 -8.76 6.88
CA LEU A 185 5.45 -9.89 7.36
C LEU A 185 3.99 -9.81 6.88
N GLN A 186 3.32 -8.67 6.99
CA GLN A 186 1.96 -8.47 6.48
C GLN A 186 1.85 -8.78 4.97
N ASN A 187 2.85 -8.33 4.20
CA ASN A 187 2.91 -8.59 2.76
C ASN A 187 3.13 -10.08 2.46
N LEU A 188 4.00 -10.76 3.20
CA LEU A 188 4.20 -12.21 3.09
C LEU A 188 2.94 -12.99 3.46
N LEU A 189 2.21 -12.59 4.51
CA LEU A 189 0.95 -13.23 4.89
C LEU A 189 -0.12 -13.09 3.80
N ARG A 190 -0.21 -11.91 3.16
CA ARG A 190 -1.10 -11.70 2.01
C ARG A 190 -0.67 -12.56 0.81
N TYR A 191 0.63 -12.61 0.54
CA TYR A 191 1.21 -13.43 -0.51
C TYR A 191 0.90 -14.92 -0.30
N LEU A 192 1.12 -15.43 0.92
CA LEU A 192 0.80 -16.81 1.31
C LEU A 192 -0.69 -17.13 1.10
N LYS A 193 -1.60 -16.22 1.44
CA LYS A 193 -3.04 -16.40 1.18
C LYS A 193 -3.34 -16.52 -0.31
N SER A 194 -2.78 -15.63 -1.13
CA SER A 194 -2.94 -15.72 -2.58
C SER A 194 -2.37 -17.03 -3.14
N THR A 195 -1.16 -17.42 -2.73
CA THR A 195 -0.53 -18.68 -3.15
C THR A 195 -1.38 -19.89 -2.73
N GLN A 196 -1.92 -19.90 -1.50
CA GLN A 196 -2.79 -20.96 -1.03
C GLN A 196 -4.07 -21.09 -1.87
N SER A 197 -4.72 -19.98 -2.23
CA SER A 197 -5.88 -20.01 -3.12
C SER A 197 -5.54 -20.60 -4.49
N HIS A 198 -4.38 -20.27 -5.05
CA HIS A 198 -3.90 -20.84 -6.31
C HIS A 198 -3.60 -22.34 -6.17
N MET A 199 -2.99 -22.78 -5.07
CA MET A 199 -2.74 -24.20 -4.80
C MET A 199 -4.04 -25.01 -4.78
N VAL A 200 -5.09 -24.50 -4.12
CA VAL A 200 -6.41 -25.16 -4.10
C VAL A 200 -7.02 -25.23 -5.50
N SER A 201 -6.98 -24.11 -6.24
CA SER A 201 -7.51 -24.05 -7.61
C SER A 201 -6.81 -25.03 -8.54
N ASP A 202 -5.47 -25.09 -8.50
CA ASP A 202 -4.68 -26.01 -9.32
C ASP A 202 -5.01 -27.46 -8.96
N TRP A 203 -5.07 -27.79 -7.67
CA TRP A 203 -5.46 -29.13 -7.23
C TRP A 203 -6.88 -29.51 -7.69
N GLN A 204 -7.87 -28.63 -7.53
CA GLN A 204 -9.25 -28.90 -7.98
C GLN A 204 -9.31 -29.15 -9.49
N SER A 205 -8.55 -28.38 -10.28
CA SER A 205 -8.49 -28.54 -11.73
C SER A 205 -7.95 -29.91 -12.15
N THR A 206 -7.06 -30.53 -11.35
CA THR A 206 -6.58 -31.90 -11.62
C THR A 206 -7.66 -32.96 -11.42
N ARG A 207 -8.73 -32.67 -10.66
CA ARG A 207 -9.79 -33.63 -10.31
C ARG A 207 -11.05 -33.49 -11.12
N GLU A 208 -11.39 -32.26 -11.51
CA GLU A 208 -12.68 -31.98 -12.13
C GLU A 208 -12.92 -32.81 -13.40
N LEU A 209 -11.95 -32.85 -14.31
CA LEU A 209 -12.07 -33.60 -15.57
C LEU A 209 -12.07 -35.13 -15.33
N PRO A 210 -11.10 -35.72 -14.60
CA PRO A 210 -11.14 -37.15 -14.25
C PRO A 210 -12.44 -37.59 -13.58
N ARG A 211 -12.95 -36.79 -12.63
CA ARG A 211 -14.19 -37.09 -11.92
C ARG A 211 -15.39 -37.15 -12.86
N ARG A 212 -15.45 -36.27 -13.87
CA ARG A 212 -16.51 -36.31 -14.91
C ARG A 212 -16.41 -37.57 -15.76
N PHE A 213 -15.21 -38.00 -16.15
CA PHE A 213 -15.02 -39.25 -16.91
C PHE A 213 -15.41 -40.48 -16.10
N MET A 214 -15.07 -40.52 -14.81
CA MET A 214 -15.39 -41.65 -13.93
C MET A 214 -16.87 -41.73 -13.56
N ALA A 215 -17.55 -40.58 -13.41
CA ALA A 215 -18.97 -40.55 -13.06
C ALA A 215 -19.84 -41.29 -14.09
N GLY A 216 -19.54 -41.15 -15.39
CA GLY A 216 -20.26 -41.85 -16.45
C GLY A 216 -20.21 -43.37 -16.30
N VAL A 217 -19.00 -43.94 -16.24
CA VAL A 217 -18.82 -45.40 -16.12
C VAL A 217 -19.26 -45.94 -14.77
N GLN A 218 -19.18 -45.14 -13.69
CA GLN A 218 -19.62 -45.55 -12.36
C GLN A 218 -21.13 -45.83 -12.31
N ASP A 219 -21.94 -45.10 -13.07
CA ASP A 219 -23.40 -45.31 -13.13
C ASP A 219 -23.77 -46.58 -13.89
N ASP A 220 -22.99 -46.96 -14.91
CA ASP A 220 -23.23 -48.19 -15.68
C ASP A 220 -22.73 -49.43 -14.94
N LEU A 221 -21.61 -49.32 -14.22
CA LEU A 221 -21.12 -50.39 -13.34
C LEU A 221 -22.11 -50.74 -12.23
N LYS A 222 -22.84 -49.75 -11.69
CA LYS A 222 -23.89 -49.97 -10.68
C LYS A 222 -25.10 -50.74 -11.20
N LYS A 223 -25.37 -50.70 -12.50
CA LYS A 223 -26.51 -51.40 -13.12
C LYS A 223 -26.23 -52.88 -13.37
N MET A 224 -24.99 -53.35 -13.16
CA MET A 224 -24.65 -54.76 -13.36
C MET A 224 -25.35 -55.66 -12.32
N PRO A 225 -25.73 -56.89 -12.71
CA PRO A 225 -26.54 -57.79 -11.89
C PRO A 225 -25.85 -58.28 -10.59
N ASN A 226 -24.54 -58.03 -10.43
CA ASN A 226 -23.72 -58.58 -9.35
C ASN A 226 -23.36 -57.55 -8.25
N GLY A 227 -24.04 -56.39 -8.21
CA GLY A 227 -23.91 -55.39 -7.13
C GLY A 227 -22.86 -54.31 -7.37
N ASP A 228 -22.95 -53.24 -6.55
CA ASP A 228 -22.24 -51.94 -6.58
C ASP A 228 -20.71 -51.98 -6.85
N MET A 229 -20.28 -52.41 -8.03
CA MET A 229 -18.87 -52.38 -8.43
C MET A 229 -18.41 -50.94 -8.61
N THR A 230 -17.33 -50.57 -7.92
CA THR A 230 -16.69 -49.26 -8.10
C THR A 230 -15.74 -49.26 -9.30
N VAL A 231 -15.51 -48.10 -9.91
CA VAL A 231 -14.50 -47.93 -10.98
C VAL A 231 -13.11 -48.41 -10.51
N VAL A 232 -12.77 -48.16 -9.23
CA VAL A 232 -11.52 -48.63 -8.62
C VAL A 232 -11.44 -50.16 -8.67
N GLN A 233 -12.48 -50.87 -8.23
CA GLN A 233 -12.51 -52.34 -8.25
C GLN A 233 -12.46 -52.91 -9.67
N ALA A 234 -13.19 -52.30 -10.61
CA ALA A 234 -13.24 -52.76 -11.99
C ALA A 234 -11.87 -52.63 -12.68
N LEU A 235 -11.21 -51.48 -12.57
CA LEU A 235 -9.88 -51.28 -13.15
C LEU A 235 -8.80 -52.11 -12.43
N TYR A 236 -8.92 -52.29 -11.11
CA TYR A 236 -8.03 -53.17 -10.36
C TYR A 236 -8.13 -54.63 -10.85
N HIS A 237 -9.36 -55.11 -11.06
CA HIS A 237 -9.60 -56.45 -11.64
C HIS A 237 -8.97 -56.58 -13.02
N THR A 238 -9.11 -55.56 -13.88
CA THR A 238 -8.51 -55.56 -15.22
C THR A 238 -6.99 -55.69 -15.18
N VAL A 239 -6.31 -54.93 -14.32
CA VAL A 239 -4.84 -55.01 -14.21
C VAL A 239 -4.39 -56.40 -13.75
N VAL A 240 -5.12 -57.05 -12.83
CA VAL A 240 -4.71 -58.33 -12.24
C VAL A 240 -5.07 -59.53 -13.14
N THR A 241 -6.20 -59.47 -13.85
CA THR A 241 -6.75 -60.64 -14.57
C THR A 241 -6.69 -60.51 -16.08
N GLY A 242 -6.45 -59.30 -16.61
CA GLY A 242 -6.59 -58.99 -18.03
C GLY A 242 -8.03 -58.95 -18.52
N HIS A 243 -9.04 -59.22 -17.67
CA HIS A 243 -10.44 -59.16 -18.04
C HIS A 243 -11.00 -57.74 -17.90
N VAL A 244 -11.67 -57.26 -18.94
CA VAL A 244 -12.38 -55.97 -18.96
C VAL A 244 -13.87 -56.23 -18.98
N TYR A 245 -14.59 -55.69 -18.01
CA TYR A 245 -16.05 -55.71 -17.99
C TYR A 245 -16.62 -54.86 -19.13
N GLU A 246 -17.73 -55.28 -19.73
CA GLU A 246 -18.31 -54.59 -20.90
C GLU A 246 -18.54 -53.08 -20.69
N PRO A 247 -19.10 -52.60 -19.56
CA PRO A 247 -19.25 -51.16 -19.32
C PRO A 247 -17.92 -50.39 -19.29
N VAL A 248 -16.84 -51.02 -18.82
CA VAL A 248 -15.49 -50.43 -18.81
C VAL A 248 -14.91 -50.41 -20.22
N LYS A 249 -15.18 -51.45 -21.02
CA LYS A 249 -14.74 -51.52 -22.41
C LYS A 249 -15.40 -50.45 -23.28
N GLU A 250 -16.72 -50.32 -23.21
CA GLU A 250 -17.48 -49.25 -23.88
C GLU A 250 -16.95 -47.87 -23.44
N TRP A 251 -16.71 -47.69 -22.14
CA TRP A 251 -16.14 -46.45 -21.63
C TRP A 251 -14.72 -46.17 -22.18
N LEU A 252 -13.83 -47.16 -22.22
CA LEU A 252 -12.45 -47.01 -22.71
C LEU A 252 -12.42 -46.65 -24.20
N VAL A 253 -13.26 -47.28 -25.02
CA VAL A 253 -13.26 -47.13 -26.48
C VAL A 253 -14.10 -45.93 -26.93
N ASP A 254 -15.33 -45.82 -26.44
CA ASP A 254 -16.33 -44.88 -26.99
C ASP A 254 -16.34 -43.54 -26.26
N THR A 255 -16.08 -43.53 -24.96
CA THR A 255 -16.17 -42.30 -24.12
C THR A 255 -14.81 -41.65 -23.91
N LEU A 256 -13.84 -42.43 -23.43
CA LEU A 256 -12.50 -41.93 -23.12
C LEU A 256 -11.69 -41.83 -24.41
N GLY A 257 -11.41 -42.97 -25.06
CA GLY A 257 -10.60 -43.06 -26.27
C GLY A 257 -9.23 -42.36 -26.17
N GLU A 258 -8.50 -42.28 -27.28
CA GLU A 258 -7.19 -41.60 -27.31
C GLU A 258 -7.30 -40.11 -26.94
N ARG A 259 -8.37 -39.45 -27.42
CA ARG A 259 -8.52 -38.00 -27.25
C ARG A 259 -8.89 -37.63 -25.81
N GLY A 260 -9.76 -38.39 -25.15
CA GLY A 260 -10.12 -38.16 -23.75
C GLY A 260 -8.95 -38.50 -22.83
N HIS A 261 -8.23 -39.58 -23.10
CA HIS A 261 -6.98 -39.92 -22.41
C HIS A 261 -5.96 -38.77 -22.46
N LYS A 262 -5.61 -38.27 -23.65
CA LYS A 262 -4.67 -37.13 -23.79
C LYS A 262 -5.10 -35.89 -23.02
N ARG A 263 -6.41 -35.62 -22.94
CA ARG A 263 -6.96 -34.49 -22.17
C ARG A 263 -6.86 -34.72 -20.67
N TRP A 264 -7.15 -35.93 -20.21
CA TRP A 264 -6.97 -36.33 -18.82
C TRP A 264 -5.51 -36.17 -18.40
N GLU A 265 -4.60 -36.78 -19.16
CA GLU A 265 -3.16 -36.72 -18.93
C GLU A 265 -2.68 -35.26 -18.81
N LYS A 266 -3.00 -34.44 -19.80
CA LYS A 266 -2.62 -33.02 -19.80
C LYS A 266 -3.16 -32.28 -18.58
N ALA A 267 -4.41 -32.51 -18.19
CA ALA A 267 -5.01 -31.84 -17.04
C ALA A 267 -4.31 -32.20 -15.73
N VAL A 268 -4.05 -33.50 -15.49
CA VAL A 268 -3.41 -33.97 -14.25
C VAL A 268 -1.93 -33.56 -14.20
N VAL A 269 -1.16 -33.84 -15.26
CA VAL A 269 0.29 -33.53 -15.28
C VAL A 269 0.54 -32.03 -15.18
N SER A 270 -0.21 -31.21 -15.93
CA SER A 270 -0.06 -29.75 -15.88
C SER A 270 -0.42 -29.19 -14.51
N GLY A 271 -1.55 -29.63 -13.92
CA GLY A 271 -1.99 -29.13 -12.62
C GLY A 271 -1.08 -29.55 -11.47
N LEU A 272 -0.64 -30.82 -11.41
CA LEU A 272 0.28 -31.30 -10.39
C LEU A 272 1.68 -30.68 -10.52
N THR A 273 2.16 -30.46 -11.75
CA THR A 273 3.44 -29.75 -11.99
C THR A 273 3.38 -28.30 -11.56
N SER A 274 2.26 -27.61 -11.84
CA SER A 274 2.01 -26.23 -11.38
C SER A 274 1.95 -26.17 -9.86
N LEU A 275 1.19 -27.08 -9.22
CA LEU A 275 1.07 -27.19 -7.77
C LEU A 275 2.43 -27.42 -7.10
N ARG A 276 3.27 -28.30 -7.65
CA ARG A 276 4.66 -28.49 -7.21
C ARG A 276 5.45 -27.18 -7.25
N GLY A 277 5.33 -26.44 -8.36
CA GLY A 277 5.97 -25.14 -8.54
C GLY A 277 5.52 -24.11 -7.51
N LEU A 278 4.20 -24.02 -7.24
CA LEU A 278 3.64 -23.13 -6.23
C LEU A 278 4.14 -23.48 -4.83
N VAL A 279 4.17 -24.76 -4.46
CA VAL A 279 4.62 -25.18 -3.12
C VAL A 279 6.11 -24.89 -2.93
N HIS A 280 6.96 -25.40 -3.83
CA HIS A 280 8.42 -25.33 -3.68
C HIS A 280 8.98 -23.95 -4.03
N GLY A 281 8.44 -23.28 -5.05
CA GLY A 281 8.95 -22.00 -5.56
C GLY A 281 8.35 -20.77 -4.89
N ASN A 282 7.16 -20.87 -4.29
CA ASN A 282 6.44 -19.72 -3.74
C ASN A 282 6.09 -19.89 -2.26
N PHE A 283 5.44 -20.98 -1.89
CA PHE A 283 4.88 -21.15 -0.55
C PHE A 283 5.97 -21.40 0.51
N VAL A 284 6.84 -22.40 0.30
CA VAL A 284 7.94 -22.72 1.22
C VAL A 284 8.90 -21.54 1.42
N PRO A 285 9.42 -20.88 0.35
CA PRO A 285 10.30 -19.72 0.52
C PRO A 285 9.64 -18.55 1.26
N ALA A 286 8.33 -18.35 1.07
CA ALA A 286 7.59 -17.33 1.80
C ALA A 286 7.48 -17.67 3.31
N LEU A 287 7.26 -18.93 3.67
CA LEU A 287 7.28 -19.39 5.06
C LEU A 287 8.67 -19.25 5.71
N GLU A 288 9.75 -19.58 4.99
CA GLU A 288 11.13 -19.37 5.47
C GLU A 288 11.41 -17.90 5.78
N ARG A 289 10.96 -17.00 4.89
CA ARG A 289 11.06 -15.54 5.10
C ARG A 289 10.24 -15.07 6.29
N CYS A 290 9.03 -15.61 6.50
CA CYS A 290 8.25 -15.37 7.71
C CYS A 290 9.04 -15.80 8.95
N GLY A 291 9.62 -17.00 8.96
CA GLY A 291 10.45 -17.52 10.05
C GLY A 291 11.65 -16.62 10.37
N ALA A 292 12.35 -16.12 9.36
CA ALA A 292 13.47 -15.19 9.54
C ALA A 292 13.03 -13.86 10.16
N ILE A 293 11.90 -13.30 9.71
CA ILE A 293 11.34 -12.06 10.28
C ILE A 293 10.89 -12.27 11.72
N LEU A 294 10.15 -13.35 11.99
CA LEU A 294 9.68 -13.69 13.33
C LEU A 294 10.85 -13.92 14.30
N SER A 295 11.94 -14.55 13.85
CA SER A 295 13.15 -14.69 14.66
C SER A 295 13.76 -13.34 15.04
N ARG A 296 13.72 -12.35 14.14
CA ARG A 296 14.16 -10.99 14.46
C ARG A 296 13.22 -10.31 15.46
N LEU A 297 11.91 -10.44 15.28
CA LEU A 297 10.90 -9.91 16.21
C LEU A 297 11.02 -10.56 17.60
N LEU A 298 11.33 -11.85 17.66
CA LEU A 298 11.60 -12.57 18.91
C LEU A 298 12.83 -11.98 19.62
N GLY A 299 13.90 -11.67 18.89
CA GLY A 299 15.06 -10.97 19.43
C GLY A 299 14.71 -9.60 20.00
N ILE A 300 13.82 -8.85 19.35
CA ILE A 300 13.32 -7.56 19.85
C ILE A 300 12.50 -7.76 21.15
N ALA A 301 11.59 -8.73 21.17
CA ALA A 301 10.79 -9.05 22.36
C ALA A 301 11.67 -9.42 23.56
N ARG A 302 12.68 -10.28 23.36
CA ARG A 302 13.62 -10.69 24.40
C ARG A 302 14.48 -9.54 24.92
N PHE A 303 14.92 -8.66 24.04
CA PHE A 303 15.79 -7.54 24.41
C PHE A 303 15.04 -6.45 25.19
N HIS A 304 13.79 -6.15 24.84
CA HIS A 304 13.02 -5.09 25.49
C HIS A 304 12.17 -5.59 26.69
N GLY A 305 11.88 -6.89 26.76
CA GLY A 305 11.05 -7.49 27.82
C GLY A 305 9.58 -7.02 27.77
N THR A 306 8.75 -7.61 28.63
CA THR A 306 7.31 -7.30 28.72
C THR A 306 7.00 -5.90 29.27
N GLY A 307 7.96 -5.26 29.94
CA GLY A 307 7.77 -3.97 30.63
C GLY A 307 7.92 -2.71 29.78
N LYS A 308 8.50 -2.78 28.57
CA LYS A 308 8.85 -1.58 27.78
C LYS A 308 7.79 -1.13 26.77
N GLY A 309 6.63 -1.78 26.72
CA GLY A 309 5.49 -1.26 25.96
C GLY A 309 5.60 -1.33 24.44
N ILE A 310 6.43 -2.21 23.87
CA ILE A 310 6.53 -2.49 22.42
C ILE A 310 5.24 -3.02 21.79
N GLY A 311 4.29 -3.51 22.61
CA GLY A 311 2.99 -3.97 22.15
C GLY A 311 2.87 -5.47 21.88
N PHE A 312 3.94 -6.25 22.06
CA PHE A 312 3.91 -7.71 21.94
C PHE A 312 4.93 -8.38 22.88
N ASP A 313 4.79 -9.69 23.10
CA ASP A 313 5.68 -10.48 23.95
C ASP A 313 6.33 -11.68 23.25
N GLU A 314 7.24 -12.36 23.97
CA GLU A 314 7.94 -13.54 23.47
C GLU A 314 7.00 -14.70 23.18
N ALA A 315 5.97 -14.92 24.00
CA ALA A 315 5.05 -16.04 23.86
C ALA A 315 4.21 -15.91 22.58
N GLN A 316 3.77 -14.69 22.26
CA GLN A 316 3.04 -14.38 21.03
C GLN A 316 3.90 -14.67 19.79
N ILE A 317 5.17 -14.25 19.77
CA ILE A 317 6.05 -14.50 18.63
C ILE A 317 6.44 -15.99 18.53
N ALA A 318 6.71 -16.66 19.67
CA ALA A 318 7.00 -18.09 19.70
C ALA A 318 5.82 -18.91 19.12
N LYS A 319 4.58 -18.54 19.48
CA LYS A 319 3.37 -19.13 18.92
C LYS A 319 3.30 -18.94 17.40
N LEU A 320 3.63 -17.76 16.86
CA LEU A 320 3.67 -17.54 15.41
C LEU A 320 4.70 -18.44 14.73
N MET A 321 5.88 -18.61 15.35
CA MET A 321 6.92 -19.50 14.83
C MET A 321 6.45 -20.96 14.80
N GLU A 322 5.76 -21.45 15.84
CA GLU A 322 5.18 -22.80 15.85
C GLU A 322 4.16 -23.01 14.72
N ILE A 323 3.29 -22.02 14.46
CA ILE A 323 2.32 -22.12 13.38
C ILE A 323 3.03 -22.14 12.01
N VAL A 324 4.08 -21.33 11.82
CA VAL A 324 4.90 -21.37 10.59
C VAL A 324 5.57 -22.74 10.42
N SER A 325 6.08 -23.35 11.50
CA SER A 325 6.63 -24.71 11.46
C SER A 325 5.57 -25.76 11.09
N CYS A 326 4.34 -25.63 11.59
CA CYS A 326 3.22 -26.50 11.20
C CYS A 326 2.92 -26.37 9.70
N LEU A 327 2.83 -25.14 9.19
CA LEU A 327 2.63 -24.87 7.76
C LEU A 327 3.76 -25.43 6.90
N MET A 328 5.01 -25.33 7.37
CA MET A 328 6.17 -25.89 6.68
C MET A 328 6.08 -27.42 6.59
N MET A 329 5.71 -28.08 7.69
CA MET A 329 5.50 -29.54 7.71
C MET A 329 4.42 -29.96 6.71
N VAL A 330 3.28 -29.27 6.69
CA VAL A 330 2.19 -29.54 5.74
C VAL A 330 2.65 -29.30 4.30
N ALA A 331 3.38 -28.21 4.04
CA ALA A 331 3.90 -27.90 2.71
C ALA A 331 4.82 -29.01 2.18
N HIS A 332 5.73 -29.52 3.01
CA HIS A 332 6.59 -30.64 2.63
C HIS A 332 5.80 -31.93 2.40
N ARG A 333 4.79 -32.22 3.22
CA ARG A 333 3.93 -33.39 3.02
C ARG A 333 3.16 -33.32 1.71
N ILE A 334 2.59 -32.16 1.38
CA ILE A 334 1.94 -31.94 0.08
C ILE A 334 2.93 -32.14 -1.05
N LEU A 335 4.15 -31.60 -0.93
CA LEU A 335 5.17 -31.75 -1.96
C LEU A 335 5.52 -33.23 -2.19
N THR A 336 5.69 -34.02 -1.13
CA THR A 336 5.90 -35.47 -1.23
C THR A 336 4.74 -36.15 -1.96
N VAL A 337 3.49 -35.91 -1.52
CA VAL A 337 2.31 -36.53 -2.14
C VAL A 337 2.15 -36.12 -3.61
N VAL A 338 2.42 -34.87 -3.97
CA VAL A 338 2.37 -34.40 -5.36
C VAL A 338 3.41 -35.12 -6.22
N MET A 339 4.63 -35.30 -5.70
CA MET A 339 5.70 -36.00 -6.40
C MET A 339 5.39 -37.49 -6.59
N ASP A 340 4.92 -38.15 -5.54
CA ASP A 340 4.50 -39.55 -5.57
C ASP A 340 3.35 -39.73 -6.57
N GLU A 341 2.33 -38.85 -6.51
CA GLU A 341 1.19 -38.92 -7.40
C GLU A 341 1.57 -38.71 -8.87
N LEU A 342 2.50 -37.81 -9.18
CA LEU A 342 3.01 -37.63 -10.54
C LEU A 342 3.66 -38.92 -11.08
N GLU A 343 4.44 -39.61 -10.24
CA GLU A 343 5.10 -40.87 -10.62
C GLU A 343 4.10 -42.00 -10.83
N TYR A 344 3.17 -42.19 -9.90
CA TYR A 344 2.13 -43.21 -10.00
C TYR A 344 1.14 -42.93 -11.14
N PHE A 345 0.76 -41.66 -11.35
CA PHE A 345 -0.11 -41.27 -12.45
C PHE A 345 0.55 -41.52 -13.81
N ASN A 346 1.85 -41.28 -13.95
CA ASN A 346 2.55 -41.56 -15.20
C ASN A 346 2.47 -43.05 -15.58
N ALA A 347 2.74 -43.94 -14.61
CA ALA A 347 2.60 -45.39 -14.82
C ALA A 347 1.16 -45.78 -15.19
N PHE A 348 0.17 -45.25 -14.46
CA PHE A 348 -1.25 -45.46 -14.77
C PHE A 348 -1.66 -44.93 -16.14
N SER A 349 -1.18 -43.74 -16.54
CA SER A 349 -1.52 -43.11 -17.81
C SER A 349 -1.00 -43.94 -18.99
N ILE A 350 0.23 -44.47 -18.88
CA ILE A 350 0.82 -45.38 -19.89
C ILE A 350 0.00 -46.67 -19.98
N TRP A 351 -0.35 -47.28 -18.85
CA TRP A 351 -1.19 -48.48 -18.81
C TRP A 351 -2.57 -48.23 -19.45
N LEU A 352 -3.24 -47.16 -19.05
CA LEU A 352 -4.57 -46.81 -19.53
C LEU A 352 -4.55 -46.58 -21.05
N ARG A 353 -3.47 -45.99 -21.58
CA ARG A 353 -3.29 -45.81 -23.02
C ARG A 353 -3.19 -47.16 -23.75
N LEU A 354 -2.39 -48.08 -23.22
CA LEU A 354 -2.25 -49.44 -23.77
C LEU A 354 -3.59 -50.18 -23.76
N GLU A 355 -4.36 -50.05 -22.68
CA GLU A 355 -5.65 -50.72 -22.57
C GLU A 355 -6.67 -50.15 -23.58
N ILE A 356 -6.69 -48.83 -23.80
CA ILE A 356 -7.52 -48.21 -24.86
C ILE A 356 -7.14 -48.77 -26.24
N ASP A 357 -5.85 -48.89 -26.54
CA ASP A 357 -5.37 -49.38 -27.84
C ASP A 357 -5.67 -50.87 -28.04
N LYS A 358 -5.59 -51.68 -26.97
CA LYS A 358 -5.91 -53.11 -26.95
C LYS A 358 -7.41 -53.35 -27.16
N GLN A 359 -8.27 -52.59 -26.49
CA GLN A 359 -9.72 -52.74 -26.60
C GLN A 359 -10.29 -52.14 -27.90
N GLY A 360 -9.61 -51.14 -28.48
CA GLY A 360 -10.00 -50.51 -29.75
C GLY A 360 -9.53 -51.26 -31.00
N SER A 361 -8.60 -52.21 -30.86
CA SER A 361 -8.04 -52.98 -31.98
C SER A 361 -8.63 -54.39 -32.03
N SER A 362 -9.01 -54.85 -33.22
CA SER A 362 -9.55 -56.20 -33.44
C SER A 362 -8.49 -57.31 -33.43
N SER A 363 -7.20 -56.98 -33.44
CA SER A 363 -6.07 -57.91 -33.36
C SER A 363 -5.03 -57.42 -32.35
N ILE A 364 -4.61 -58.28 -31.42
CA ILE A 364 -3.48 -58.01 -30.51
C ILE A 364 -2.21 -58.04 -31.36
N THR A 365 -1.52 -56.90 -31.46
CA THR A 365 -0.22 -56.84 -32.14
C THR A 365 0.89 -57.28 -31.19
N GLU A 366 1.94 -57.88 -31.75
CA GLU A 366 3.14 -58.31 -31.00
C GLU A 366 3.75 -57.13 -30.20
N GLU A 367 3.73 -55.93 -30.77
CA GLU A 367 4.18 -54.68 -30.11
C GLU A 367 3.38 -54.32 -28.84
N LEU A 368 2.08 -54.61 -28.80
CA LEU A 368 1.26 -54.35 -27.61
C LEU A 368 1.57 -55.36 -26.50
N SER A 369 1.87 -56.61 -26.87
CA SER A 369 2.26 -57.67 -25.93
C SER A 369 3.61 -57.39 -25.27
N GLU A 370 4.59 -56.88 -26.02
CA GLU A 370 5.90 -56.51 -25.46
C GLU A 370 5.82 -55.32 -24.49
N LYS A 371 4.98 -54.32 -24.81
CA LYS A 371 4.72 -53.18 -23.93
C LYS A 371 3.99 -53.59 -22.65
N GLU A 372 3.07 -54.55 -22.73
CA GLU A 372 2.38 -55.11 -21.56
C GLU A 372 3.36 -55.87 -20.64
N ALA A 373 4.30 -56.64 -21.20
CA ALA A 373 5.29 -57.39 -20.43
C ALA A 373 6.30 -56.52 -19.65
N THR A 374 6.51 -55.26 -20.07
CA THR A 374 7.45 -54.32 -19.43
C THR A 374 6.76 -53.36 -18.44
N MET A 375 5.47 -53.54 -18.20
CA MET A 375 4.65 -52.60 -17.46
C MET A 375 4.79 -52.74 -15.93
N ASP A 376 4.92 -51.61 -15.24
CA ASP A 376 4.98 -51.54 -13.78
C ASP A 376 3.58 -51.67 -13.17
N SER A 377 3.06 -52.89 -13.19
CA SER A 377 1.76 -53.24 -12.62
C SER A 377 1.61 -52.82 -11.14
N PRO A 378 2.62 -53.00 -10.26
CA PRO A 378 2.55 -52.50 -8.88
C PRO A 378 2.26 -51.00 -8.76
N ARG A 379 2.91 -50.15 -9.56
CA ARG A 379 2.66 -48.69 -9.55
C ARG A 379 1.28 -48.34 -10.08
N VAL A 380 0.81 -49.02 -11.12
CA VAL A 380 -0.55 -48.85 -11.66
C VAL A 380 -1.60 -49.18 -10.61
N LEU A 381 -1.47 -50.34 -9.95
CA LEU A 381 -2.36 -50.75 -8.87
C LEU A 381 -2.34 -49.76 -7.69
N SER A 382 -1.16 -49.24 -7.35
CA SER A 382 -0.99 -48.23 -6.29
C SER A 382 -1.75 -46.95 -6.61
N TYR A 383 -1.69 -46.47 -7.87
CA TYR A 383 -2.48 -45.32 -8.32
C TYR A 383 -3.99 -45.57 -8.22
N ILE A 384 -4.44 -46.71 -8.76
CA ILE A 384 -5.87 -47.08 -8.79
C ILE A 384 -6.45 -47.12 -7.37
N GLN A 385 -5.72 -47.71 -6.42
CA GLN A 385 -6.19 -47.84 -5.04
C GLN A 385 -6.16 -46.52 -4.26
N HIS A 386 -5.09 -45.73 -4.39
CA HIS A 386 -4.82 -44.63 -3.45
C HIS A 386 -5.07 -43.23 -4.00
N TYR A 387 -5.19 -43.06 -5.32
CA TYR A 387 -5.25 -41.72 -5.95
C TYR A 387 -6.42 -41.54 -6.90
N LEU A 388 -6.90 -42.61 -7.54
CA LEU A 388 -7.92 -42.54 -8.59
C LEU A 388 -9.25 -41.95 -8.10
N ALA A 389 -9.81 -42.47 -7.01
CA ALA A 389 -11.09 -42.00 -6.47
C ALA A 389 -10.96 -40.78 -5.55
N SER A 390 -9.94 -40.76 -4.70
CA SER A 390 -9.63 -39.68 -3.76
C SER A 390 -8.12 -39.56 -3.62
N SER A 391 -7.56 -38.37 -3.82
CA SER A 391 -6.13 -38.14 -3.60
C SER A 391 -5.85 -37.90 -2.12
N PRO A 392 -4.71 -38.35 -1.56
CA PRO A 392 -4.29 -38.01 -0.20
C PRO A 392 -4.14 -36.49 0.03
N LEU A 393 -4.04 -35.70 -1.05
CA LEU A 393 -4.05 -34.24 -1.01
C LEU A 393 -5.38 -33.64 -0.49
N SER A 394 -6.48 -34.38 -0.56
CA SER A 394 -7.79 -34.02 0.02
C SER A 394 -7.67 -33.58 1.48
N VAL A 395 -6.83 -34.26 2.27
CA VAL A 395 -6.59 -33.96 3.68
C VAL A 395 -6.18 -32.50 3.89
N TYR A 396 -5.49 -31.91 2.92
CA TYR A 396 -4.96 -30.54 3.01
C TYR A 396 -5.82 -29.50 2.28
N PHE A 397 -6.62 -29.89 1.26
CA PHE A 397 -7.35 -28.98 0.37
C PHE A 397 -8.90 -29.10 0.31
N ASP A 398 -9.53 -30.23 0.62
CA ASP A 398 -11.02 -30.38 0.67
C ASP A 398 -11.80 -29.56 1.72
N GLU A 399 -12.99 -29.06 1.39
CA GLU A 399 -13.82 -28.33 2.35
C GLU A 399 -14.21 -29.16 3.59
N VAL A 400 -14.22 -28.53 4.76
CA VAL A 400 -14.64 -29.14 6.03
C VAL A 400 -15.86 -28.41 6.59
N ALA A 401 -16.73 -29.14 7.30
CA ALA A 401 -17.90 -28.59 7.96
C ALA A 401 -17.50 -27.53 9.02
N LYS A 402 -18.30 -26.48 9.15
CA LYS A 402 -18.01 -25.35 10.07
C LYS A 402 -18.02 -25.80 11.54
N GLU A 403 -18.79 -26.83 11.86
CA GLU A 403 -18.92 -27.42 13.19
C GLU A 403 -17.65 -28.15 13.65
N ASP A 404 -16.84 -28.64 12.71
CA ASP A 404 -15.55 -29.26 13.02
C ASP A 404 -14.47 -28.17 13.26
N TYR A 405 -14.65 -26.99 12.66
CA TYR A 405 -13.76 -25.84 12.82
C TYR A 405 -13.74 -25.32 14.27
N THR A 406 -14.91 -25.18 14.88
CA THR A 406 -15.03 -24.71 16.27
C THR A 406 -14.52 -25.74 17.27
N LYS A 407 -14.84 -27.03 17.05
CA LYS A 407 -14.36 -28.12 17.91
C LYS A 407 -12.84 -28.25 17.89
N ASP A 408 -12.23 -28.26 16.70
CA ASP A 408 -10.78 -28.40 16.58
C ASP A 408 -10.05 -27.16 17.16
N GLN A 409 -10.64 -25.96 17.03
CA GLN A 409 -10.10 -24.74 17.63
C GLN A 409 -10.15 -24.76 19.17
N GLU A 410 -11.21 -25.30 19.77
CA GLU A 410 -11.35 -25.44 21.24
C GLU A 410 -10.39 -26.49 21.82
N MET A 411 -9.99 -27.49 21.04
CA MET A 411 -9.03 -28.52 21.47
C MET A 411 -7.56 -28.05 21.45
N ILE A 412 -7.25 -26.93 20.80
CA ILE A 412 -5.91 -26.33 20.84
C ILE A 412 -5.74 -25.59 22.17
N ALA A 413 -5.40 -26.35 23.21
CA ALA A 413 -5.15 -25.80 24.54
C ALA A 413 -3.88 -24.93 24.58
N PRO A 414 -3.87 -23.83 25.36
CA PRO A 414 -2.67 -23.02 25.55
C PRO A 414 -1.56 -23.83 26.21
N GLY A 415 -0.37 -23.83 25.61
CA GLY A 415 0.84 -24.49 26.15
C GLY A 415 1.19 -25.85 25.53
N VAL A 416 0.37 -26.39 24.63
CA VAL A 416 0.72 -27.58 23.84
C VAL A 416 1.52 -27.16 22.62
N SER A 417 2.64 -27.86 22.37
CA SER A 417 3.41 -27.71 21.12
C SER A 417 2.55 -28.05 19.92
N LEU A 418 2.25 -27.04 19.09
CA LEU A 418 1.39 -27.22 17.91
C LEU A 418 1.99 -28.20 16.90
N VAL A 419 3.32 -28.20 16.79
CA VAL A 419 4.07 -29.05 15.86
C VAL A 419 3.96 -30.52 16.27
N ASP A 420 4.13 -30.84 17.55
CA ASP A 420 4.03 -32.21 18.06
C ASP A 420 2.59 -32.71 17.97
N LEU A 421 1.62 -31.83 18.24
CA LEU A 421 0.21 -32.14 18.04
C LEU A 421 -0.06 -32.47 16.58
N LEU A 422 0.47 -31.70 15.63
CA LEU A 422 0.20 -31.89 14.21
C LEU A 422 0.80 -33.21 13.72
N ASP A 423 2.05 -33.49 14.08
CA ASP A 423 2.71 -34.73 13.73
C ASP A 423 1.95 -35.94 14.29
N LYS A 424 1.45 -35.84 15.53
CA LYS A 424 0.57 -36.87 16.11
C LYS A 424 -0.72 -37.05 15.30
N GLN A 425 -1.41 -35.97 14.92
CA GLN A 425 -2.64 -36.06 14.13
C GLN A 425 -2.40 -36.65 12.74
N LEU A 426 -1.30 -36.27 12.06
CA LEU A 426 -0.92 -36.82 10.76
C LEU A 426 -0.59 -38.32 10.84
N ARG A 427 0.05 -38.77 11.93
CA ARG A 427 0.32 -40.20 12.15
C ARG A 427 -0.96 -41.00 12.41
N GLU A 428 -1.90 -40.46 13.18
CA GLU A 428 -3.18 -41.13 13.41
C GLU A 428 -4.04 -41.17 12.13
N GLN A 429 -3.99 -40.11 11.32
CA GLN A 429 -4.61 -40.07 9.99
C GLN A 429 -4.02 -41.15 9.05
N ALA A 430 -2.70 -41.28 8.99
CA ALA A 430 -2.03 -42.31 8.19
C ALA A 430 -2.39 -43.74 8.63
N ARG A 431 -2.78 -43.92 9.90
CA ARG A 431 -3.24 -45.20 10.47
C ARG A 431 -4.75 -45.45 10.30
N GLY A 432 -5.48 -44.53 9.67
CA GLY A 432 -6.93 -44.60 9.53
C GLY A 432 -7.71 -44.43 10.83
N ARG A 433 -7.10 -43.83 11.86
CA ARG A 433 -7.73 -43.57 13.16
C ARG A 433 -8.39 -42.19 13.20
N PRO A 434 -9.35 -41.94 14.11
CA PRO A 434 -9.92 -40.62 14.29
C PRO A 434 -8.82 -39.57 14.59
N TYR A 435 -8.86 -38.47 13.87
CA TYR A 435 -7.92 -37.36 13.99
C TYR A 435 -8.65 -36.02 13.80
N MET A 436 -8.01 -34.93 14.20
CA MET A 436 -8.51 -33.57 14.00
C MET A 436 -8.46 -33.22 12.51
N LYS A 437 -9.60 -33.24 11.81
CA LYS A 437 -9.65 -33.07 10.36
C LYS A 437 -9.29 -31.66 9.90
N VAL A 438 -9.53 -30.66 10.75
CA VAL A 438 -9.29 -29.25 10.42
C VAL A 438 -7.83 -28.87 10.66
N PHE A 439 -7.12 -29.57 11.54
CA PHE A 439 -5.78 -29.15 11.93
C PHE A 439 -4.70 -29.26 10.82
N PRO A 440 -4.66 -30.32 9.99
CA PRO A 440 -3.73 -30.43 8.85
C PRO A 440 -4.01 -29.43 7.71
N ARG A 441 -5.14 -28.74 7.74
CA ARG A 441 -5.61 -27.89 6.66
C ARG A 441 -4.72 -26.67 6.48
N ILE A 442 -4.28 -26.40 5.25
CA ILE A 442 -3.51 -25.18 5.00
C ILE A 442 -4.37 -23.94 5.28
N ASP A 443 -5.63 -23.93 4.85
CA ASP A 443 -6.51 -22.77 5.04
C ASP A 443 -6.68 -22.42 6.52
N PHE A 444 -6.86 -23.43 7.38
CA PHE A 444 -6.95 -23.27 8.83
C PHE A 444 -5.66 -22.72 9.42
N LEU A 445 -4.53 -23.41 9.19
CA LEU A 445 -3.24 -23.01 9.76
C LEU A 445 -2.83 -21.61 9.30
N LEU A 446 -3.10 -21.26 8.05
CA LEU A 446 -2.80 -19.94 7.50
C LEU A 446 -3.72 -18.86 8.06
N ASN A 447 -5.02 -19.14 8.21
CA ASN A 447 -5.94 -18.21 8.89
C ASN A 447 -5.59 -18.03 10.37
N TYR A 448 -5.15 -19.10 11.03
CA TYR A 448 -4.68 -19.04 12.41
C TYR A 448 -3.40 -18.24 12.55
N LEU A 449 -2.45 -18.38 11.62
CA LEU A 449 -1.25 -17.55 11.52
C LEU A 449 -1.61 -16.08 11.34
N VAL A 450 -2.49 -15.77 10.38
CA VAL A 450 -2.91 -14.39 10.06
C VAL A 450 -3.62 -13.75 11.25
N THR A 451 -4.53 -14.47 11.90
CA THR A 451 -5.26 -13.97 13.07
C THR A 451 -4.32 -13.71 14.24
N SER A 452 -3.41 -14.64 14.51
CA SER A 452 -2.40 -14.49 15.56
C SER A 452 -1.43 -13.34 15.27
N ALA A 453 -1.03 -13.16 14.00
CA ALA A 453 -0.14 -12.08 13.58
C ALA A 453 -0.83 -10.71 13.66
N ASN A 454 -2.12 -10.63 13.29
CA ASN A 454 -2.90 -9.41 13.43
C ASN A 454 -3.00 -8.97 14.90
N ALA A 455 -3.15 -9.90 15.84
CA ALA A 455 -3.13 -9.56 17.27
C ALA A 455 -1.79 -8.91 17.70
N VAL A 456 -0.66 -9.36 17.15
CA VAL A 456 0.66 -8.75 17.36
C VAL A 456 0.73 -7.36 16.72
N PHE A 457 0.25 -7.21 15.48
CA PHE A 457 0.22 -5.91 14.79
C PHE A 457 -0.65 -4.88 15.52
N ASP A 458 -1.84 -5.29 15.97
CA ASP A 458 -2.75 -4.47 16.75
C ASP A 458 -2.13 -4.10 18.10
N GLY A 459 -1.41 -5.02 18.73
CA GLY A 459 -0.66 -4.76 19.95
C GLY A 459 0.39 -3.66 19.78
N ILE A 460 1.20 -3.73 18.71
CA ILE A 460 2.19 -2.69 18.35
C ILE A 460 1.47 -1.37 18.03
N ALA A 461 0.44 -1.39 17.19
CA ALA A 461 -0.30 -0.20 16.81
C ALA A 461 -0.91 0.50 18.03
N ASN A 462 -1.52 -0.27 18.95
CA ASN A 462 -2.07 0.25 20.19
C ASN A 462 -0.99 0.81 21.12
N ALA A 463 0.19 0.22 21.15
CA ALA A 463 1.32 0.75 21.90
C ALA A 463 1.75 2.12 21.38
N GLU A 464 1.97 2.24 20.08
CA GLU A 464 2.38 3.50 19.45
C GLU A 464 1.27 4.56 19.49
N LYS A 465 0.01 4.14 19.39
CA LYS A 465 -1.17 5.01 19.54
C LYS A 465 -1.20 5.72 20.89
N ARG A 466 -0.73 5.09 21.98
CA ARG A 466 -0.59 5.76 23.30
C ARG A 466 0.47 6.87 23.30
N GLY A 467 1.41 6.83 22.36
CA GLY A 467 2.41 7.87 22.13
C GLY A 467 1.88 9.09 21.36
N VAL A 468 0.69 9.01 20.77
CA VAL A 468 0.06 10.12 20.04
C VAL A 468 -0.65 11.04 21.05
N LYS A 469 -0.13 12.25 21.22
CA LYS A 469 -0.67 13.24 22.17
C LYS A 469 -1.07 14.51 21.43
N PHE A 470 -2.35 14.86 21.51
CA PHE A 470 -2.84 16.14 21.03
C PHE A 470 -2.68 17.18 22.14
N GLY A 471 -2.03 18.31 21.82
CA GLY A 471 -1.97 19.45 22.72
C GLY A 471 -3.22 20.32 22.64
N GLN A 472 -3.24 21.39 23.43
CA GLN A 472 -4.35 22.34 23.44
C GLN A 472 -4.48 23.04 22.09
N GLY A 473 -5.69 23.00 21.49
CA GLY A 473 -5.96 23.70 20.25
C GLY A 473 -6.06 25.21 20.45
N THR A 474 -5.44 25.96 19.54
CA THR A 474 -5.55 27.43 19.49
C THR A 474 -6.50 27.83 18.38
N GLU A 475 -7.57 28.53 18.75
CA GLU A 475 -8.49 29.12 17.79
C GLU A 475 -7.84 30.29 17.04
N ILE A 476 -7.89 30.22 15.72
CA ILE A 476 -7.46 31.24 14.78
C ILE A 476 -8.72 31.73 14.05
N SER A 477 -9.22 32.89 14.46
CA SER A 477 -10.31 33.61 13.81
C SER A 477 -9.91 35.05 13.52
N ILE A 478 -10.29 35.53 12.34
CA ILE A 478 -10.11 36.92 11.90
C ILE A 478 -11.42 37.71 11.88
N GLY A 479 -12.50 37.14 12.44
CA GLY A 479 -13.83 37.75 12.47
C GLY A 479 -14.53 37.79 11.11
N ARG A 480 -13.98 37.10 10.09
CA ARG A 480 -14.50 37.00 8.73
C ARG A 480 -14.40 35.57 8.23
N LYS A 481 -15.29 35.20 7.31
CA LYS A 481 -15.30 33.87 6.71
C LYS A 481 -14.03 33.62 5.90
N LEU A 482 -13.44 32.44 6.01
CA LEU A 482 -12.17 32.08 5.39
C LEU A 482 -12.40 31.35 4.06
N TRP A 483 -11.71 31.79 3.00
CA TRP A 483 -11.75 31.17 1.69
C TRP A 483 -10.61 30.17 1.45
N LYS A 484 -9.37 30.55 1.78
CA LYS A 484 -8.18 29.71 1.61
C LYS A 484 -7.28 29.81 2.83
N HIS A 485 -6.56 28.73 3.11
CA HIS A 485 -5.61 28.65 4.21
C HIS A 485 -4.42 27.75 3.83
N ASP A 486 -3.28 27.95 4.50
CA ASP A 486 -2.11 27.07 4.39
C ASP A 486 -1.33 27.06 5.72
N LEU A 487 -0.59 25.99 5.97
CA LEU A 487 0.15 25.74 7.20
C LEU A 487 1.60 25.32 6.91
N TRP A 488 2.55 25.97 7.58
CA TRP A 488 3.96 25.67 7.40
C TRP A 488 4.74 25.71 8.72
N MET A 489 5.47 24.64 9.03
CA MET A 489 6.44 24.62 10.13
C MET A 489 7.84 25.01 9.64
N GLY A 490 8.49 25.96 10.31
CA GLY A 490 9.85 26.42 10.07
C GLY A 490 10.92 25.55 10.76
N ARG A 491 12.21 25.80 10.47
CA ARG A 491 13.31 25.07 11.12
C ARG A 491 13.30 25.34 12.63
N PRO A 492 13.50 24.32 13.48
CA PRO A 492 13.61 24.56 14.91
C PRO A 492 14.82 25.43 15.24
N HIS A 493 14.64 26.29 16.24
CA HIS A 493 15.77 26.99 16.89
C HIS A 493 16.50 26.03 17.83
N LYS A 494 17.67 26.44 18.35
CA LYS A 494 18.54 25.66 19.26
C LYS A 494 17.82 24.97 20.44
N ASN A 495 16.63 25.45 20.82
CA ASN A 495 15.81 24.90 21.91
C ASN A 495 14.67 23.96 21.43
N LEU A 496 14.79 23.32 20.27
CA LEU A 496 13.78 22.41 19.66
C LEU A 496 12.40 23.05 19.37
N SER A 497 12.30 24.38 19.48
CA SER A 497 11.10 25.12 19.11
C SER A 497 11.03 25.36 17.59
N ALA A 498 10.09 24.70 16.92
CA ALA A 498 9.79 24.98 15.51
C ALA A 498 8.75 26.11 15.36
N PRO A 499 9.09 27.25 14.72
CA PRO A 499 8.14 28.31 14.46
C PRO A 499 7.12 27.83 13.42
N THR A 500 5.85 27.79 13.79
CA THR A 500 4.76 27.45 12.84
C THR A 500 4.15 28.72 12.28
N PHE A 501 3.83 28.74 10.99
CA PHE A 501 3.26 29.86 10.25
C PHE A 501 1.99 29.41 9.54
N THR A 502 0.88 30.10 9.81
CA THR A 502 -0.37 29.91 9.07
C THR A 502 -0.50 31.02 8.03
N ALA A 503 -1.13 30.78 6.89
CA ALA A 503 -1.58 31.82 5.96
C ALA A 503 -3.09 31.67 5.77
N MET A 504 -3.82 32.78 5.68
CA MET A 504 -5.27 32.79 5.60
C MET A 504 -5.76 33.90 4.68
N VAL A 505 -6.84 33.62 3.95
CA VAL A 505 -7.48 34.56 3.03
C VAL A 505 -8.96 34.67 3.38
N PRO A 506 -9.47 35.86 3.76
CA PRO A 506 -10.89 36.09 3.96
C PRO A 506 -11.68 35.96 2.65
N GLU A 507 -12.97 35.61 2.74
CA GLU A 507 -13.86 35.41 1.60
C GLU A 507 -14.23 36.71 0.89
N ASP A 508 -14.42 37.79 1.65
CA ASP A 508 -14.74 39.13 1.12
C ASP A 508 -13.56 39.74 0.35
N ASP A 509 -12.35 39.21 0.59
CA ASP A 509 -11.08 39.69 0.06
C ASP A 509 -10.59 38.85 -1.15
N LYS A 510 -11.47 38.06 -1.78
CA LYS A 510 -11.19 37.30 -3.02
C LYS A 510 -10.55 38.16 -4.13
N SER A 511 -10.82 39.46 -4.15
CA SER A 511 -10.41 40.41 -5.19
C SER A 511 -9.38 41.45 -4.75
N GLN A 512 -9.10 41.58 -3.44
CA GLN A 512 -8.15 42.56 -2.92
C GLN A 512 -6.78 41.92 -2.68
N SER A 513 -5.76 42.67 -3.08
CA SER A 513 -4.39 42.23 -3.09
C SER A 513 -3.84 42.16 -1.65
N TRP A 514 -3.21 41.03 -1.34
CA TRP A 514 -2.35 40.75 -0.19
C TRP A 514 -2.98 40.55 1.20
N PHE A 515 -3.24 39.29 1.56
CA PHE A 515 -3.46 38.88 2.95
C PHE A 515 -2.67 37.60 3.22
N ASP A 516 -1.43 37.78 3.65
CA ASP A 516 -0.70 36.75 4.37
C ASP A 516 -0.59 37.24 5.80
N MET A 517 -1.15 36.46 6.72
CA MET A 517 -1.03 36.68 8.15
C MET A 517 -0.10 35.58 8.67
N PRO A 518 1.24 35.77 8.63
CA PRO A 518 2.16 34.79 9.18
C PRO A 518 2.03 34.79 10.71
N LEU A 519 1.17 33.93 11.25
CA LEU A 519 1.08 33.70 12.68
C LEU A 519 2.27 32.83 13.08
N ARG A 520 3.33 33.38 13.69
CA ARG A 520 4.43 32.58 14.27
C ARG A 520 4.01 32.01 15.61
N MET A 521 4.22 30.72 15.82
CA MET A 521 4.07 30.07 17.12
C MET A 521 5.31 29.25 17.47
N THR A 522 5.84 29.44 18.67
CA THR A 522 7.01 28.75 19.22
C THR A 522 6.53 27.64 20.16
N LEU A 523 6.80 26.39 19.80
CA LEU A 523 6.54 25.20 20.62
C LEU A 523 7.66 25.03 21.65
N SER A 524 7.32 24.86 22.93
CA SER A 524 8.29 24.41 23.94
C SER A 524 8.15 22.89 24.15
N ALA A 525 9.23 22.23 24.54
CA ALA A 525 9.41 20.77 24.51
C ALA A 525 8.35 19.91 25.25
N ASN A 526 7.44 20.49 26.04
CA ASN A 526 6.51 19.77 26.92
C ASN A 526 5.03 19.85 26.50
N VAL A 527 4.71 20.08 25.21
CA VAL A 527 3.32 20.33 24.73
C VAL A 527 2.72 21.62 25.33
N SER A 528 3.48 22.33 26.16
CA SER A 528 3.21 23.67 26.64
C SER A 528 3.61 24.69 25.59
N PHE A 529 2.72 25.64 25.30
CA PHE A 529 3.00 26.74 24.40
C PHE A 529 3.50 27.94 25.18
N SER A 530 4.61 28.54 24.75
CA SER A 530 4.88 29.95 25.04
C SER A 530 4.41 30.75 23.84
N LEU A 531 3.16 31.21 23.87
CA LEU A 531 2.54 31.95 22.77
C LEU A 531 3.16 33.34 22.61
N HIS A 532 4.09 33.45 21.66
CA HIS A 532 4.52 34.75 21.15
C HIS A 532 3.84 34.96 19.81
N TYR A 533 2.63 35.50 19.87
CA TYR A 533 1.88 35.85 18.68
C TYR A 533 2.53 37.03 17.97
N SER A 534 2.40 37.00 16.66
CA SER A 534 3.29 37.73 15.78
C SER A 534 2.51 38.05 14.50
N TYR A 535 2.01 39.28 14.36
CA TYR A 535 1.04 39.65 13.31
C TYR A 535 1.53 40.84 12.46
N ARG A 536 1.60 40.74 11.11
CA ARG A 536 1.64 41.89 10.15
C ARG A 536 1.13 41.47 8.76
N ARG A 537 0.61 42.42 7.97
CA ARG A 537 -0.09 42.21 6.68
C ARG A 537 0.60 42.97 5.55
N PRO A 538 1.57 42.41 4.81
CA PRO A 538 2.16 43.13 3.67
C PRO A 538 1.11 43.40 2.57
N ALA A 539 1.13 44.55 1.89
CA ALA A 539 0.29 44.91 0.75
C ALA A 539 0.99 45.84 -0.23
N CYS A 540 1.01 45.49 -1.51
CA CYS A 540 1.68 46.30 -2.52
C CYS A 540 0.86 47.52 -2.96
N ARG A 541 1.48 48.70 -2.93
CA ARG A 541 0.82 50.01 -3.13
C ARG A 541 0.49 50.33 -4.59
N LYS A 542 0.70 49.44 -5.56
CA LYS A 542 0.42 49.70 -6.98
C LYS A 542 -0.78 48.91 -7.53
N ARG A 543 -1.90 49.66 -7.61
CA ARG A 543 -3.12 49.55 -8.43
C ARG A 543 -4.07 48.34 -8.19
N GLN A 544 -5.35 48.71 -8.06
CA GLN A 544 -6.57 47.91 -7.91
C GLN A 544 -6.87 47.05 -9.17
N HIS A 545 -7.69 45.99 -9.01
CA HIS A 545 -8.43 45.17 -10.02
C HIS A 545 -7.97 43.70 -10.29
N PRO A 546 -8.90 42.81 -10.73
CA PRO A 546 -9.26 41.57 -10.02
C PRO A 546 -8.67 40.27 -10.61
N ASP A 547 -8.94 39.17 -9.90
CA ASP A 547 -8.59 37.76 -10.11
C ASP A 547 -7.24 37.29 -9.54
N PHE A 548 -7.28 36.86 -8.27
CA PHE A 548 -6.14 36.33 -7.53
C PHE A 548 -6.34 34.83 -7.30
N ASN A 549 -5.33 34.00 -7.62
CA ASN A 549 -5.38 32.57 -7.26
C ASN A 549 -4.15 32.16 -6.47
N LYS A 550 -4.36 31.89 -5.17
CA LYS A 550 -3.30 31.48 -4.26
C LYS A 550 -3.17 29.97 -4.23
N SER A 551 -1.94 29.50 -4.34
CA SER A 551 -1.49 28.22 -3.84
C SER A 551 -0.18 28.47 -3.13
N PHE A 552 -0.02 27.91 -1.94
CA PHE A 552 1.14 28.11 -1.09
C PHE A 552 1.86 26.77 -0.98
N GLN A 553 3.14 26.71 -1.37
CA GLN A 553 4.01 25.58 -0.96
C GLN A 553 5.51 25.82 -1.17
N LYS A 554 6.26 25.34 -0.16
CA LYS A 554 7.68 24.92 -0.07
C LYS A 554 8.68 25.41 -1.14
N GLY A 555 9.31 26.58 -0.92
CA GLY A 555 10.62 26.89 -1.48
C GLY A 555 11.75 26.45 -0.54
N LYS A 556 12.88 25.96 -1.07
CA LYS A 556 14.12 25.69 -0.29
C LYS A 556 15.04 26.92 -0.20
N ALA A 557 14.72 28.01 -0.90
CA ALA A 557 15.53 29.23 -0.97
C ALA A 557 15.37 30.08 0.31
N GLU A 558 16.30 29.86 1.24
CA GLU A 558 16.55 30.58 2.49
C GLU A 558 15.46 30.47 3.59
N PRO A 559 15.84 30.49 4.88
CA PRO A 559 14.96 30.39 6.05
C PRO A 559 14.05 31.63 6.23
N SER A 560 13.82 32.37 5.16
CA SER A 560 13.29 33.71 5.21
C SER A 560 12.16 33.96 4.21
N SER A 561 11.81 33.12 3.21
CA SER A 561 10.83 33.54 2.17
C SER A 561 9.68 32.58 1.71
N LYS A 562 8.52 33.10 1.25
CA LYS A 562 7.35 32.38 0.65
C LYS A 562 7.06 32.84 -0.78
N VAL A 563 6.63 31.98 -1.70
CA VAL A 563 6.24 32.37 -3.08
C VAL A 563 4.70 32.39 -3.27
N ALA A 564 4.11 33.45 -3.84
CA ALA A 564 2.66 33.57 -4.13
C ALA A 564 2.36 34.15 -5.52
N GLY A 565 1.39 33.62 -6.27
CA GLY A 565 1.04 34.11 -7.62
C GLY A 565 0.00 35.23 -7.66
N ARG A 566 0.18 36.20 -8.56
CA ARG A 566 -0.74 37.28 -8.98
C ARG A 566 -1.08 37.08 -10.46
N VAL A 567 -2.28 37.46 -10.91
CA VAL A 567 -2.63 37.63 -12.34
C VAL A 567 -2.85 39.14 -12.60
N ASN A 568 -2.41 39.66 -13.74
CA ASN A 568 -2.59 41.06 -14.16
C ASN A 568 -3.41 41.09 -15.45
N ASN A 569 -4.41 41.97 -15.52
CA ASN A 569 -5.32 42.09 -16.68
C ASN A 569 -4.96 43.27 -17.61
N ASN A 570 -3.81 43.93 -17.44
CA ASN A 570 -3.35 44.95 -18.39
C ASN A 570 -2.64 44.33 -19.60
N LEU A 571 -2.81 44.95 -20.77
CA LEU A 571 -2.29 44.49 -22.07
C LEU A 571 -0.77 44.67 -22.25
N GLU A 572 -0.08 45.43 -21.39
CA GLU A 572 1.32 45.84 -21.62
C GLU A 572 2.36 45.22 -20.67
N GLU A 573 1.97 44.45 -19.65
CA GLU A 573 2.90 43.84 -18.67
C GLU A 573 2.51 42.38 -18.34
N PRO A 574 3.43 41.53 -17.82
CA PRO A 574 3.18 40.09 -17.68
C PRO A 574 1.92 39.79 -16.87
N ARG A 575 1.03 38.98 -17.48
CA ARG A 575 -0.29 38.60 -16.98
C ARG A 575 -0.28 37.78 -15.69
N SER A 576 0.87 37.37 -15.16
CA SER A 576 0.97 36.82 -13.80
C SER A 576 2.36 37.05 -13.18
N VAL A 577 2.44 37.23 -11.87
CA VAL A 577 3.68 37.50 -11.13
C VAL A 577 3.73 36.63 -9.87
N LEU A 578 4.85 35.96 -9.64
CA LEU A 578 5.15 35.24 -8.41
C LEU A 578 5.83 36.20 -7.40
N LEU A 579 5.47 36.08 -6.13
CA LEU A 579 5.81 37.01 -5.07
C LEU A 579 6.56 36.27 -3.99
N ARG A 580 7.86 36.51 -3.85
CA ARG A 580 8.69 36.03 -2.76
C ARG A 580 8.50 36.97 -1.57
N ILE A 581 8.00 36.51 -0.42
CA ILE A 581 7.74 37.32 0.79
C ILE A 581 8.68 36.89 1.89
N THR A 582 9.45 37.82 2.46
CA THR A 582 10.39 37.55 3.54
C THR A 582 9.70 37.57 4.92
N TYR A 583 9.71 36.48 5.69
CA TYR A 583 9.12 36.34 7.03
C TYR A 583 10.11 36.45 8.20
N GLN A 584 11.42 36.59 7.92
CA GLN A 584 12.44 36.94 8.90
C GLN A 584 13.17 38.20 8.43
N SER A 585 12.65 39.37 8.81
CA SER A 585 13.25 40.67 8.47
C SER A 585 13.26 41.57 9.71
N PRO A 586 14.33 42.34 9.97
CA PRO A 586 14.37 43.35 11.03
C PRO A 586 13.25 44.39 10.91
N GLN A 587 12.75 44.61 9.69
CA GLN A 587 11.66 45.54 9.38
C GLN A 587 10.27 44.94 9.67
N MET A 588 10.20 43.64 9.99
CA MET A 588 8.98 42.88 10.24
C MET A 588 8.83 42.59 11.74
N LEU A 589 8.38 43.60 12.50
CA LEU A 589 8.17 43.50 13.96
C LEU A 589 6.80 42.88 14.29
N TYR A 590 6.84 41.80 15.04
CA TYR A 590 5.69 40.97 15.40
C TYR A 590 4.89 41.50 16.61
N GLN A 591 3.55 41.38 16.57
CA GLN A 591 2.60 41.82 17.64
C GLN A 591 1.67 40.71 18.13
N GLY A 592 1.17 40.84 19.37
CA GLY A 592 0.22 39.93 20.02
C GLY A 592 -1.11 39.73 19.25
N TYR A 593 -1.67 38.52 19.29
CA TYR A 593 -2.93 38.15 18.63
C TYR A 593 -4.12 38.30 19.59
N THR A 594 -5.20 38.89 19.08
CA THR A 594 -6.51 38.93 19.74
C THR A 594 -7.53 38.24 18.85
N LYS A 595 -8.34 37.36 19.43
CA LYS A 595 -9.36 36.60 18.69
C LYS A 595 -10.32 37.53 17.94
N GLY A 596 -10.59 37.22 16.67
CA GLY A 596 -11.53 37.97 15.85
C GLY A 596 -11.01 39.30 15.29
N GLN A 597 -9.80 39.73 15.64
CA GLN A 597 -9.24 41.00 15.16
C GLN A 597 -8.42 40.83 13.87
N THR A 598 -8.68 41.65 12.86
CA THR A 598 -7.89 41.74 11.61
C THR A 598 -6.72 42.73 11.79
N PRO A 599 -5.51 42.48 11.26
CA PRO A 599 -4.34 43.31 11.54
C PRO A 599 -4.21 44.51 10.58
N PRO A 600 -3.34 45.49 10.92
CA PRO A 600 -3.01 46.61 10.05
C PRO A 600 -2.16 46.18 8.84
N VAL A 601 -2.44 46.80 7.68
CA VAL A 601 -1.73 46.63 6.40
C VAL A 601 -0.37 47.34 6.42
N LEU A 602 0.68 46.70 5.91
CA LEU A 602 2.05 47.19 5.72
C LEU A 602 2.34 47.31 4.23
N ALA A 603 2.70 48.49 3.74
CA ALA A 603 2.96 48.66 2.31
C ALA A 603 4.22 47.89 1.85
N PHE A 604 4.18 47.24 0.68
CA PHE A 604 5.28 46.53 0.03
C PHE A 604 5.53 47.16 -1.36
N ASP A 605 6.75 47.52 -1.74
CA ASP A 605 6.98 48.18 -3.03
C ASP A 605 7.40 47.24 -4.17
N GLY A 606 7.71 45.98 -3.87
CA GLY A 606 8.08 44.96 -4.84
C GLY A 606 9.58 44.89 -5.18
N THR A 607 10.41 45.71 -4.54
CA THR A 607 11.85 45.80 -4.80
C THR A 607 12.67 45.07 -3.73
N GLU A 608 13.84 44.51 -4.10
CA GLU A 608 14.75 43.85 -3.14
C GLU A 608 15.29 44.81 -2.06
N SER A 609 15.27 46.12 -2.33
CA SER A 609 15.72 47.17 -1.40
C SER A 609 14.88 47.30 -0.13
N ASP A 610 13.61 46.87 -0.15
CA ASP A 610 12.72 46.92 1.01
C ASP A 610 12.93 45.76 2.00
N GLY A 611 13.76 44.75 1.67
CA GLY A 611 14.03 43.60 2.57
C GLY A 611 12.80 42.76 2.96
N LEU A 612 11.65 43.02 2.34
CA LEU A 612 10.34 42.42 2.62
C LEU A 612 9.94 41.35 1.58
N GLY A 613 10.58 41.32 0.42
CA GLY A 613 10.26 40.37 -0.64
C GLY A 613 10.71 40.80 -2.04
N SER A 614 10.52 39.94 -3.03
CA SER A 614 10.79 40.23 -4.46
C SER A 614 9.71 39.68 -5.38
N CYS A 615 9.56 40.30 -6.56
CA CYS A 615 8.58 39.88 -7.58
C CYS A 615 9.29 39.19 -8.75
N ILE A 616 8.78 38.05 -9.20
CA ILE A 616 9.34 37.21 -10.27
C ILE A 616 8.24 36.94 -11.31
N ALA A 617 8.49 37.20 -12.59
CA ALA A 617 7.52 36.95 -13.65
C ALA A 617 7.76 35.58 -14.32
N PRO A 618 6.77 34.68 -14.46
CA PRO A 618 6.93 33.50 -15.30
C PRO A 618 7.02 33.90 -16.77
N SER A 619 7.90 33.25 -17.54
CA SER A 619 7.93 33.42 -18.99
C SER A 619 6.70 32.78 -19.67
N ASN A 620 6.37 33.24 -20.88
CA ASN A 620 5.37 32.61 -21.76
C ASN A 620 3.98 32.36 -21.11
N MET A 621 3.38 33.42 -20.56
CA MET A 621 2.09 33.41 -19.84
C MET A 621 0.87 33.81 -20.71
N SER A 622 1.05 34.00 -22.02
CA SER A 622 -0.06 34.36 -22.92
C SER A 622 -1.14 33.27 -22.90
N GLY A 623 -2.41 33.69 -22.74
CA GLY A 623 -3.57 32.79 -22.68
C GLY A 623 -3.63 31.86 -21.46
N PHE A 624 -2.70 31.95 -20.50
CA PHE A 624 -2.63 31.06 -19.35
C PHE A 624 -2.88 31.81 -18.05
N THR A 625 -3.89 31.37 -17.29
CA THR A 625 -4.25 31.94 -15.99
C THR A 625 -4.04 30.88 -14.91
N PRO A 626 -3.00 30.98 -14.07
CA PRO A 626 -2.73 29.97 -13.05
C PRO A 626 -3.79 29.97 -11.95
N VAL A 627 -4.21 28.79 -11.52
CA VAL A 627 -5.17 28.57 -10.42
C VAL A 627 -4.62 27.75 -9.27
N GLN A 628 -3.57 26.99 -9.53
CA GLN A 628 -2.84 26.23 -8.53
C GLN A 628 -1.34 26.28 -8.86
N MET A 629 -0.51 26.22 -7.82
CA MET A 629 0.94 26.25 -7.91
C MET A 629 1.52 25.18 -6.99
N VAL A 630 2.48 24.41 -7.48
CA VAL A 630 3.26 23.43 -6.73
C VAL A 630 4.73 23.75 -6.93
N VAL A 631 5.51 23.81 -5.85
CA VAL A 631 6.96 24.02 -5.94
C VAL A 631 7.66 22.69 -5.63
N GLN A 632 8.49 22.23 -6.56
CA GLN A 632 9.28 21.01 -6.42
C GLN A 632 10.74 21.34 -6.10
N ARG A 633 11.32 20.53 -5.22
CA ARG A 633 12.73 20.62 -4.83
C ARG A 633 13.64 20.11 -5.94
N PRO A 634 14.93 20.53 -5.94
CA PRO A 634 15.92 19.86 -6.76
C PRO A 634 16.06 18.40 -6.31
N SER A 635 16.31 17.51 -7.26
CA SER A 635 16.45 16.07 -7.04
C SER A 635 17.62 15.53 -7.84
N LYS A 636 18.42 14.65 -7.23
CA LYS A 636 19.53 13.92 -7.88
C LYS A 636 19.25 12.42 -8.02
N LEU A 637 18.05 11.96 -7.64
CA LEU A 637 17.72 10.52 -7.52
C LEU A 637 17.71 9.78 -8.86
N ARG A 638 17.36 10.45 -9.96
CA ARG A 638 17.40 9.90 -11.33
C ARG A 638 17.87 10.98 -12.31
N GLY A 639 19.12 11.43 -12.13
CA GLY A 639 19.71 12.56 -12.86
C GLY A 639 19.53 13.89 -12.12
N GLU A 640 20.21 14.94 -12.57
CA GLU A 640 20.11 16.28 -11.98
C GLU A 640 18.86 17.00 -12.48
N ILE A 641 17.89 17.19 -11.59
CA ILE A 641 16.68 17.96 -11.88
C ILE A 641 16.65 19.19 -10.96
N PRO A 642 16.59 20.43 -11.50
CA PRO A 642 16.61 21.64 -10.70
C PRO A 642 15.31 21.85 -9.91
N ALA A 643 15.28 22.84 -9.02
CA ALA A 643 14.05 23.30 -8.39
C ALA A 643 13.05 23.79 -9.46
N ARG A 644 11.76 23.49 -9.27
CA ARG A 644 10.71 23.80 -10.26
C ARG A 644 9.50 24.44 -9.64
N VAL A 645 8.86 25.35 -10.38
CA VAL A 645 7.52 25.86 -10.08
C VAL A 645 6.57 25.33 -11.13
N CYS A 646 5.56 24.59 -10.70
CA CYS A 646 4.54 24.04 -11.56
C CYS A 646 3.24 24.79 -11.36
N LEU A 647 2.61 25.24 -12.44
CA LEU A 647 1.39 26.01 -12.45
C LEU A 647 0.29 25.25 -13.21
N LEU A 648 -0.89 25.10 -12.59
CA LEU A 648 -2.09 24.58 -13.26
C LEU A 648 -2.96 25.76 -13.71
N GLY A 649 -3.48 25.72 -14.93
CA GLY A 649 -4.32 26.75 -15.53
C GLY A 649 -5.78 26.73 -15.04
N ARG A 650 -6.53 27.80 -15.31
CA ARG A 650 -7.95 27.97 -14.93
C ARG A 650 -8.87 26.93 -15.54
N ASP A 651 -8.53 26.46 -16.73
CA ASP A 651 -9.17 25.32 -17.38
C ASP A 651 -8.95 23.99 -16.63
N LYS A 652 -8.02 23.95 -15.65
CA LYS A 652 -7.52 22.75 -14.97
C LYS A 652 -7.02 21.67 -15.94
N ALA A 653 -6.76 22.07 -17.18
CA ALA A 653 -6.38 21.19 -18.29
C ALA A 653 -4.99 21.54 -18.81
N LEU A 654 -4.54 22.79 -18.66
CA LEU A 654 -3.18 23.19 -19.04
C LEU A 654 -2.28 23.26 -17.81
N TYR A 655 -1.12 22.64 -17.88
CA TYR A 655 -0.13 22.59 -16.82
C TYR A 655 1.23 23.05 -17.34
N LYS A 656 1.90 23.98 -16.64
CA LYS A 656 3.19 24.55 -17.03
C LYS A 656 4.22 24.39 -15.93
N THR A 657 5.39 23.87 -16.26
CA THR A 657 6.52 23.70 -15.34
C THR A 657 7.61 24.72 -15.67
N TYR A 658 8.14 25.39 -14.65
CA TYR A 658 9.17 26.42 -14.76
C TYR A 658 10.39 26.06 -13.90
N ILE A 659 11.59 26.45 -14.32
CA ILE A 659 12.83 26.26 -13.57
C ILE A 659 13.04 27.46 -12.63
N PHE A 660 13.42 27.19 -11.38
CA PHE A 660 13.86 28.23 -10.44
C PHE A 660 15.31 28.65 -10.75
N PRO A 661 15.67 29.94 -10.77
CA PRO A 661 17.04 30.39 -11.06
C PRO A 661 18.06 29.85 -10.03
N ASN A 662 19.25 29.48 -10.49
CA ASN A 662 20.32 28.89 -9.65
C ASN A 662 20.92 29.86 -8.62
N ASP A 663 20.89 31.18 -8.85
CA ASP A 663 21.40 32.21 -7.93
C ASP A 663 20.56 32.37 -6.64
N LEU A 664 19.48 31.59 -6.52
CA LEU A 664 18.60 31.49 -5.35
C LEU A 664 18.76 30.13 -4.63
N ASP A 665 19.72 29.32 -5.07
CA ASP A 665 20.09 27.99 -4.54
C ASP A 665 21.37 28.02 -3.68
N ASP A 666 21.94 29.22 -3.41
CA ASP A 666 23.10 29.39 -2.53
C ASP A 666 22.71 29.25 -1.06
N GLY A 667 22.57 28.00 -0.63
CA GLY A 667 22.96 27.60 0.71
C GLY A 667 24.27 26.83 0.60
N ASN A 668 25.39 27.56 0.61
CA ASN A 668 26.73 27.01 0.72
C ASN A 668 26.73 25.89 1.77
N GLU A 669 26.97 24.65 1.34
CA GLU A 669 27.40 23.57 2.21
C GLU A 669 28.83 23.90 2.66
N GLN A 670 28.96 24.54 3.82
CA GLN A 670 30.15 24.40 4.64
C GLN A 670 29.68 24.09 6.08
N PRO A 671 30.42 23.21 6.78
CA PRO A 671 29.92 22.41 7.91
C PRO A 671 29.40 23.20 9.11
#